data_AF-A0AAC9HG16-F1
#
_entry.id   AF-A0AAC9HG16-F1
#
_cell.length_a   1.000
_cell.length_b   1.000
_cell.length_c   1.000
_cell.angle_alpha   90.00
_cell.angle_beta   90.00
_cell.angle_gamma   90.00
#
_symmetry.space_group_name_H-M   'P 1'
#
loop_
_entity.id
_entity.type
_entity.pdbx_description
1 polymer ?
#
loop_
_entity_poly.entity_id
_entity_poly.type
_entity_poly.pdbx_seq_one_letter_code
_entity_poly.pdbx_strand_id
1 'polypeptide(L)'
;MKKRIVSLLMAAILLLLLPVTPSAATPQFTDIQNHWAKDYILSFANKGFVKGYPDQTFKPDRPISRAEFTSILLNCLGITPASDVNTPTFSDTTNHWARAQIAEAVRRGILVVSEYPGGLKPDDPIYRSEAAAMMIRALGKSPDMTPTSFKDSNQIAKSMYRGYIKAASSEGLMHGYPDGTFRPFQGVKRGEACAMLVNLLGKIGTASPPAVQVNPSSNSALSAVVIQGNHYKLGDTVVYLKRDSTNIPIYSLSVAGGLVFINNTFTYPLNSTDNNPDLVVNNTRYVQCRLSVSGSDLQVTPGAVKLDSISYNGYKYNADYVKLYIGNKNGSYYLSDAELVDRQTVRVGGNSYDISSTPVSIALGDNFYAINGINYDSSGISLDLAATTPVVMNGLDISDISAIFVDTRSLDLNTISSLFFIIDGSRYDRSEVVIDASGNFTANNKYYTPDQVTMVINNSFYKLTDVKSFGGKFIFYCTASNVTTWAIVNGKYQDASTIQILVGNNIYTLDKILVVQHNVIRIGGRQYKLGDIFGCRINGTLYDIEDINYDNSLDLVTMDVTESTGSWTGYLPGQPQKYLFYVDNSIYQDGATGDVTIYAGGGWRTFDSITFSDQSHFVYDNTTYNLLGAEIKIGDTVFTVVDSAWRVSSQVMEVYLQKA
;
A
#
# COMPACT_ATOMS: atom_id res chain seq x y z
N MET A 1 -35.84 83.81 49.28
CA MET A 1 -34.68 82.92 49.05
C MET A 1 -35.04 81.47 48.70
N LYS A 2 -36.16 80.89 49.16
CA LYS A 2 -36.51 79.47 48.91
C LYS A 2 -36.81 79.07 47.45
N LYS A 3 -37.31 79.97 46.58
CA LYS A 3 -37.61 79.65 45.17
C LYS A 3 -36.38 79.64 44.23
N ARG A 4 -35.30 80.36 44.57
CA ARG A 4 -34.06 80.38 43.76
C ARG A 4 -33.19 79.13 43.99
N ILE A 5 -33.27 78.52 45.18
CA ILE A 5 -32.52 77.31 45.52
C ILE A 5 -33.13 76.08 44.83
N VAL A 6 -34.46 76.02 44.67
CA VAL A 6 -35.14 74.90 43.99
C VAL A 6 -34.86 74.91 42.48
N SER A 7 -34.82 76.07 41.82
CA SER A 7 -34.46 76.14 40.39
C SER A 7 -32.99 75.81 40.11
N LEU A 8 -32.07 76.09 41.05
CA LEU A 8 -30.66 75.70 40.94
C LEU A 8 -30.44 74.19 41.18
N LEU A 9 -31.20 73.58 42.10
CA LEU A 9 -31.20 72.12 42.29
C LEU A 9 -31.82 71.37 41.11
N MET A 10 -32.87 71.92 40.49
CA MET A 10 -33.52 71.30 39.33
C MET A 10 -32.67 71.41 38.06
N ALA A 11 -31.90 72.49 37.88
CA ALA A 11 -30.93 72.64 36.79
C ALA A 11 -29.68 71.74 36.98
N ALA A 12 -29.24 71.53 38.23
CA ALA A 12 -28.14 70.60 38.54
C ALA A 12 -28.54 69.14 38.30
N ILE A 13 -29.78 68.75 38.66
CA ILE A 13 -30.31 67.40 38.41
C ILE A 13 -30.55 67.16 36.90
N LEU A 14 -30.93 68.20 36.15
CA LEU A 14 -31.10 68.09 34.69
C LEU A 14 -29.76 68.00 33.94
N LEU A 15 -28.65 68.55 34.48
CA LEU A 15 -27.30 68.36 33.94
C LEU A 15 -26.72 66.96 34.23
N LEU A 16 -27.21 66.28 35.27
CA LEU A 16 -26.85 64.91 35.65
C LEU A 16 -27.62 63.82 34.86
N LEU A 17 -28.60 64.23 34.06
CA LEU A 17 -29.46 63.36 33.24
C LEU A 17 -29.11 63.41 31.74
N LEU A 18 -28.06 64.13 31.33
CA LEU A 18 -27.53 64.01 29.98
C LEU A 18 -26.99 62.57 29.81
N PRO A 19 -27.45 61.80 28.82
CA PRO A 19 -26.82 60.52 28.52
C PRO A 19 -25.38 60.82 28.15
N VAL A 20 -24.45 60.46 29.04
CA VAL A 20 -23.04 60.32 28.69
C VAL A 20 -23.04 59.18 27.67
N THR A 21 -23.12 59.51 26.38
CA THR A 21 -22.77 58.56 25.35
C THR A 21 -21.32 58.20 25.64
N PRO A 22 -20.99 56.94 25.99
CA PRO A 22 -19.60 56.57 26.13
C PRO A 22 -18.94 56.92 24.81
N SER A 23 -18.04 57.91 24.83
CA SER A 23 -17.09 58.08 23.74
C SER A 23 -16.44 56.71 23.58
N ALA A 24 -16.59 56.08 22.42
CA ALA A 24 -16.00 54.78 22.16
C ALA A 24 -14.49 54.92 22.37
N ALA A 25 -14.03 54.58 23.57
CA ALA A 25 -12.62 54.64 23.91
C ALA A 25 -11.92 53.69 22.93
N THR A 26 -10.96 54.24 22.19
CA THR A 26 -10.12 53.44 21.29
C THR A 26 -9.55 52.29 22.12
N PRO A 27 -9.71 51.02 21.69
CA PRO A 27 -9.21 49.87 22.44
C PRO A 27 -7.72 50.06 22.70
N GLN A 28 -7.34 50.21 23.97
CA GLN A 28 -5.95 50.31 24.37
C GLN A 28 -5.55 48.99 25.03
N PHE A 29 -4.79 48.17 24.29
CA PHE A 29 -4.22 46.94 24.83
C PHE A 29 -2.82 47.22 25.39
N THR A 30 -2.56 46.77 26.61
CA THR A 30 -1.30 47.06 27.33
C THR A 30 -0.10 46.31 26.77
N ASP A 31 -0.32 45.17 26.11
CA ASP A 31 0.68 44.21 25.66
C ASP A 31 1.06 44.31 24.17
N ILE A 32 0.54 45.30 23.44
CA ILE A 32 0.81 45.46 22.00
C ILE A 32 1.64 46.69 21.64
N GLN A 33 2.06 47.50 22.61
CA GLN A 33 2.63 48.83 22.33
C GLN A 33 3.85 48.80 21.40
N ASN A 34 4.69 47.78 21.55
CA ASN A 34 5.88 47.52 20.74
C ASN A 34 5.75 46.26 19.87
N HIS A 35 4.54 45.72 19.69
CA HIS A 35 4.30 44.49 18.95
C HIS A 35 4.06 44.81 17.46
N TRP A 36 4.69 44.08 16.54
CA TRP A 36 4.60 44.34 15.10
C TRP A 36 3.17 44.32 14.55
N ALA A 37 2.30 43.48 15.14
CA ALA A 37 0.90 43.36 14.74
C ALA A 37 -0.03 44.44 15.34
N LYS A 38 0.50 45.43 16.08
CA LYS A 38 -0.28 46.46 16.79
C LYS A 38 -1.35 47.09 15.91
N ASP A 39 -0.97 47.57 14.73
CA ASP A 39 -1.89 48.32 13.87
C ASP A 39 -2.99 47.42 13.28
N TYR A 40 -2.66 46.17 12.94
CA TYR A 40 -3.66 45.18 12.49
C TYR A 40 -4.66 44.84 13.60
N ILE A 41 -4.17 44.68 14.83
CA ILE A 41 -4.99 44.39 16.01
C ILE A 41 -5.93 45.55 16.31
N LEU A 42 -5.42 46.78 16.34
CA LEU A 42 -6.22 47.97 16.59
C LEU A 42 -7.27 48.18 15.48
N SER A 43 -6.90 47.96 14.22
CA SER A 43 -7.84 48.02 13.10
C SER A 43 -9.01 47.04 13.28
N PHE A 44 -8.73 45.80 13.65
CA PHE A 44 -9.77 44.78 13.87
C PHE A 44 -10.59 45.03 15.14
N ALA A 45 -9.96 45.52 16.20
CA ALA A 45 -10.65 45.85 17.45
C ALA A 45 -11.61 47.05 17.26
N ASN A 46 -11.17 48.08 16.52
CA ASN A 46 -12.02 49.23 16.16
C ASN A 46 -13.22 48.84 15.30
N LYS A 47 -13.07 47.82 14.44
CA LYS A 47 -14.18 47.25 13.64
C LYS A 47 -15.07 46.27 14.42
N GLY A 48 -14.73 45.98 15.68
CA GLY A 48 -15.46 45.02 16.51
C GLY A 48 -15.25 43.55 16.13
N PHE A 49 -14.30 43.25 15.23
CA PHE A 49 -14.03 41.88 14.77
C PHE A 49 -13.29 41.03 15.81
N VAL A 50 -12.51 41.68 16.67
CA VAL A 50 -11.78 41.05 17.78
C VAL A 50 -11.99 41.82 19.07
N LYS A 51 -11.84 41.13 20.20
CA LYS A 51 -11.88 41.71 21.53
C LYS A 51 -10.64 41.27 22.33
N GLY A 52 -10.17 42.15 23.21
CA GLY A 52 -9.16 41.81 24.21
C GLY A 52 -9.75 41.10 25.41
N TYR A 53 -8.91 40.86 26.40
CA TYR A 53 -9.24 40.20 27.65
C TYR A 53 -9.65 41.22 28.73
N PRO A 54 -10.35 40.79 29.79
CA PRO A 54 -10.73 41.67 30.90
C PRO A 54 -9.53 42.34 31.62
N ASP A 55 -8.34 41.74 31.52
CA ASP A 55 -7.07 42.26 32.05
C ASP A 55 -6.43 43.37 31.19
N GLN A 56 -7.17 43.90 30.19
CA GLN A 56 -6.73 44.92 29.23
C GLN A 56 -5.60 44.45 28.29
N THR A 57 -5.37 43.15 28.14
CA THR A 57 -4.41 42.58 27.18
C THR A 57 -5.12 42.06 25.91
N PHE A 58 -4.38 41.89 24.82
CA PHE A 58 -4.86 41.23 23.59
C PHE A 58 -4.30 39.81 23.42
N LYS A 59 -3.13 39.54 24.00
CA LYS A 59 -2.33 38.32 23.90
C LYS A 59 -1.96 38.01 22.45
N PRO A 60 -1.23 38.91 21.75
CA PRO A 60 -0.97 38.79 20.31
C PRO A 60 -0.18 37.53 19.94
N ASP A 61 0.66 37.03 20.85
CA ASP A 61 1.48 35.84 20.66
C ASP A 61 0.79 34.52 21.04
N ARG A 62 -0.44 34.57 21.59
CA ARG A 62 -1.20 33.35 21.90
C ARG A 62 -1.67 32.70 20.59
N PRO A 63 -1.56 31.36 20.45
CA PRO A 63 -2.19 30.64 19.35
C PRO A 63 -3.70 30.92 19.29
N ILE A 64 -4.23 31.15 18.09
CA ILE A 64 -5.67 31.31 17.86
C ILE A 64 -6.30 29.96 17.53
N SER A 65 -7.47 29.68 18.09
CA SER A 65 -8.19 28.43 17.82
C SER A 65 -8.89 28.44 16.45
N ARG A 66 -9.25 27.26 15.94
CA ARG A 66 -10.04 27.11 14.70
C ARG A 66 -11.39 27.83 14.79
N ALA A 67 -12.07 27.75 15.92
CA ALA A 67 -13.34 28.42 16.15
C ALA A 67 -13.22 29.95 16.16
N GLU A 68 -12.20 30.47 16.86
CA GLU A 68 -11.92 31.91 16.87
C GLU A 68 -11.59 32.42 15.47
N PHE A 69 -10.70 31.74 14.74
CA PHE A 69 -10.33 32.12 13.38
C PHE A 69 -11.54 32.11 12.44
N THR A 70 -12.36 31.05 12.48
CA THR A 70 -13.59 30.94 11.68
C THR A 70 -14.55 32.09 11.96
N SER A 71 -14.74 32.44 13.24
CA SER A 71 -15.65 33.52 13.64
C SER A 71 -15.18 34.88 13.13
N ILE A 72 -13.88 35.18 13.25
CA ILE A 72 -13.32 36.44 12.75
C ILE A 72 -13.38 36.49 11.23
N LEU A 73 -13.08 35.38 10.54
CA LEU A 73 -13.17 35.29 9.08
C LEU A 73 -14.59 35.60 8.58
N LEU A 74 -15.63 35.02 9.20
CA LEU A 74 -17.02 35.32 8.83
C LEU A 74 -17.39 36.78 9.10
N ASN A 75 -16.91 37.36 10.21
CA ASN A 75 -17.11 38.78 10.49
C ASN A 75 -16.46 39.67 9.42
N CYS A 76 -15.25 39.32 8.95
CA CYS A 76 -14.61 40.03 7.85
C CYS A 76 -15.45 40.00 6.57
N LEU A 77 -16.12 38.87 6.31
CA LEU A 77 -17.03 38.70 5.17
C LEU A 77 -18.41 39.36 5.37
N GLY A 78 -18.66 39.97 6.54
CA GLY A 78 -19.97 40.55 6.87
C GLY A 78 -21.08 39.51 7.05
N ILE A 79 -20.72 38.26 7.34
CA ILE A 79 -21.67 37.15 7.42
C ILE A 79 -22.15 36.99 8.87
N THR A 80 -23.46 37.11 9.07
CA THR A 80 -24.12 36.71 10.32
C THR A 80 -24.65 35.28 10.14
N PRO A 81 -24.30 34.33 11.03
CA PRO A 81 -24.82 32.96 10.94
C PRO A 81 -26.35 32.92 11.02
N ALA A 82 -26.97 32.02 10.24
CA ALA A 82 -28.40 31.77 10.34
C ALA A 82 -28.77 31.19 11.72
N SER A 83 -29.97 31.51 12.19
CA SER A 83 -30.46 31.09 13.52
C SER A 83 -30.84 29.60 13.59
N ASP A 84 -30.96 28.92 12.44
CA ASP A 84 -31.33 27.49 12.33
C ASP A 84 -30.09 26.61 12.11
N VAL A 85 -29.56 26.03 13.18
CA VAL A 85 -28.30 25.27 13.18
C VAL A 85 -28.47 23.79 12.76
N ASN A 86 -29.45 23.51 11.90
CA ASN A 86 -29.78 22.16 11.44
C ASN A 86 -28.84 21.62 10.35
N THR A 87 -27.87 22.42 9.89
CA THR A 87 -26.80 21.97 8.99
C THR A 87 -25.95 20.90 9.67
N PRO A 88 -25.79 19.70 9.06
CA PRO A 88 -24.83 18.70 9.54
C PRO A 88 -23.43 19.32 9.60
N THR A 89 -22.83 19.30 10.78
CA THR A 89 -21.49 19.83 11.06
C THR A 89 -20.67 18.79 11.84
N PHE A 90 -19.48 19.17 12.29
CA PHE A 90 -18.61 18.32 13.11
C PHE A 90 -19.27 17.96 14.44
N SER A 91 -19.22 16.68 14.81
CA SER A 91 -19.86 16.12 16.00
C SER A 91 -19.38 16.78 17.31
N ASP A 92 -18.12 17.20 17.35
CA ASP A 92 -17.46 17.84 18.48
C ASP A 92 -17.78 19.34 18.64
N THR A 93 -18.66 19.90 17.79
CA THR A 93 -19.08 21.31 17.86
C THR A 93 -20.51 21.49 18.39
N THR A 94 -21.17 20.40 18.80
CA THR A 94 -22.60 20.39 19.17
C THR A 94 -22.98 21.37 20.26
N ASN A 95 -22.15 21.50 21.30
CA ASN A 95 -22.39 22.41 22.41
C ASN A 95 -21.38 23.57 22.45
N HIS A 96 -20.69 23.82 21.34
CA HIS A 96 -19.60 24.79 21.28
C HIS A 96 -20.13 26.20 20.99
N TRP A 97 -19.57 27.24 21.63
CA TRP A 97 -20.03 28.64 21.48
C TRP A 97 -20.00 29.14 20.02
N ALA A 98 -19.06 28.62 19.23
CA ALA A 98 -18.90 28.96 17.81
C ALA A 98 -19.70 28.08 16.85
N ARG A 99 -20.64 27.24 17.34
CA ARG A 99 -21.35 26.26 16.49
C ARG A 99 -22.01 26.90 15.29
N ALA A 100 -22.71 28.02 15.47
CA ALA A 100 -23.42 28.69 14.38
C ALA A 100 -22.44 29.20 13.31
N GLN A 101 -21.32 29.78 13.72
CA GLN A 101 -20.25 30.24 12.84
C GLN A 101 -19.63 29.08 12.07
N ILE A 102 -19.34 27.97 12.75
CA ILE A 102 -18.77 26.78 12.12
C ILE A 102 -19.75 26.17 11.10
N ALA A 103 -21.02 26.03 11.46
CA ALA A 103 -22.05 25.52 10.56
C ALA A 103 -22.21 26.39 9.31
N GLU A 104 -22.17 27.72 9.46
CA GLU A 104 -22.24 28.66 8.35
C GLU A 104 -21.01 28.59 7.43
N ALA A 105 -19.81 28.43 8.01
CA ALA A 105 -18.59 28.22 7.24
C ALA A 105 -18.61 26.89 6.47
N VAL A 106 -19.17 25.83 7.05
CA VAL A 106 -19.40 24.54 6.36
C VAL A 106 -20.40 24.70 5.21
N ARG A 107 -21.53 25.37 5.46
CA ARG A 107 -22.58 25.62 4.45
C ARG A 107 -22.03 26.35 3.22
N ARG A 108 -21.04 27.21 3.40
CA ARG A 108 -20.39 28.00 2.34
C ARG A 108 -19.17 27.31 1.71
N GLY A 109 -18.81 26.12 2.17
CA GLY A 109 -17.60 25.43 1.71
C GLY A 109 -16.30 26.11 2.10
N ILE A 110 -16.32 27.00 3.10
CA ILE A 110 -15.11 27.61 3.68
C ILE A 110 -14.41 26.56 4.57
N LEU A 111 -15.20 25.82 5.36
CA LEU A 111 -14.79 24.61 6.07
C LEU A 111 -15.35 23.38 5.36
N VAL A 112 -14.55 22.32 5.22
CA VAL A 112 -14.95 21.08 4.55
C VAL A 112 -14.87 19.93 5.54
N VAL A 113 -15.99 19.24 5.78
CA VAL A 113 -16.10 18.25 6.87
C VAL A 113 -15.13 17.07 6.70
N SER A 114 -14.94 16.60 5.47
CA SER A 114 -14.06 15.47 5.17
C SER A 114 -12.57 15.74 5.40
N GLU A 115 -12.17 17.01 5.57
CA GLU A 115 -10.77 17.37 5.87
C GLU A 115 -10.42 17.20 7.35
N TYR A 116 -11.43 16.91 8.18
CA TYR A 116 -11.30 16.72 9.63
C TYR A 116 -11.94 15.40 10.06
N PRO A 117 -11.37 14.24 9.67
CA PRO A 117 -11.96 12.93 9.95
C PRO A 117 -12.09 12.62 11.45
N GLY A 118 -11.33 13.31 12.31
CA GLY A 118 -11.40 13.20 13.77
C GLY A 118 -12.22 14.29 14.48
N GLY A 119 -13.03 15.05 13.75
CA GLY A 119 -13.71 16.26 14.25
C GLY A 119 -12.87 17.53 14.08
N LEU A 120 -13.52 18.69 14.18
CA LEU A 120 -12.86 19.99 13.92
C LEU A 120 -11.80 20.31 14.98
N LYS A 121 -12.02 19.88 16.22
CA LYS A 121 -11.32 20.30 17.42
C LYS A 121 -11.32 21.83 17.51
N PRO A 122 -12.49 22.44 17.77
CA PRO A 122 -12.71 23.88 17.59
C PRO A 122 -11.79 24.76 18.44
N ASP A 123 -11.35 24.28 19.60
CA ASP A 123 -10.47 24.99 20.54
C ASP A 123 -8.97 24.75 20.30
N ASP A 124 -8.61 23.77 19.46
CA ASP A 124 -7.22 23.55 19.08
C ASP A 124 -6.70 24.68 18.19
N PRO A 125 -5.38 24.99 18.23
CA PRO A 125 -4.78 25.97 17.35
C PRO A 125 -5.02 25.65 15.87
N ILE A 126 -5.40 26.66 15.08
CA ILE A 126 -5.47 26.54 13.63
C ILE A 126 -4.05 26.55 13.02
N TYR A 127 -3.75 25.64 12.11
CA TYR A 127 -2.50 25.67 11.36
C TYR A 127 -2.53 26.73 10.25
N ARG A 128 -1.36 27.26 9.91
CA ARG A 128 -1.19 28.23 8.80
C ARG A 128 -1.73 27.71 7.47
N SER A 129 -1.57 26.41 7.19
CA SER A 129 -2.07 25.77 5.98
C SER A 129 -3.61 25.70 5.92
N GLU A 130 -4.27 25.46 7.05
CA GLU A 130 -5.73 25.47 7.16
C GLU A 130 -6.28 26.89 6.98
N ALA A 131 -5.66 27.89 7.63
CA ALA A 131 -6.01 29.29 7.48
C ALA A 131 -5.90 29.75 6.01
N ALA A 132 -4.86 29.34 5.29
CA ALA A 132 -4.70 29.62 3.87
C ALA A 132 -5.86 29.05 3.03
N ALA A 133 -6.24 27.79 3.27
CA ALA A 133 -7.35 27.14 2.58
C ALA A 133 -8.67 27.86 2.84
N MET A 134 -8.96 28.18 4.10
CA MET A 134 -10.18 28.90 4.48
C MET A 134 -10.25 30.30 3.83
N MET A 135 -9.15 31.06 3.83
CA MET A 135 -9.13 32.40 3.23
C MET A 135 -9.26 32.37 1.70
N ILE A 136 -8.62 31.41 1.02
CA ILE A 136 -8.76 31.27 -0.44
C ILE A 136 -10.17 30.83 -0.82
N ARG A 137 -10.77 29.90 -0.07
CA ARG A 137 -12.18 29.52 -0.25
C ARG A 137 -13.13 30.68 0.03
N ALA A 138 -12.82 31.50 1.04
CA ALA A 138 -13.59 32.71 1.35
C ALA A 138 -13.55 33.76 0.21
N LEU A 139 -12.47 33.83 -0.56
CA LEU A 139 -12.39 34.62 -1.80
C LEU A 139 -13.02 33.92 -3.02
N GLY A 140 -13.46 32.69 -2.86
CA GLY A 140 -13.93 31.84 -3.93
C GLY A 140 -12.89 31.36 -4.93
N LYS A 141 -11.62 31.46 -4.55
CA LYS A 141 -10.51 31.07 -5.41
C LYS A 141 -10.19 29.58 -5.25
N SER A 142 -9.62 29.02 -6.30
CA SER A 142 -9.17 27.63 -6.35
C SER A 142 -7.70 27.51 -5.90
N PRO A 143 -7.26 26.35 -5.40
CA PRO A 143 -5.84 26.10 -5.14
C PRO A 143 -5.03 26.17 -6.44
N ASP A 144 -3.81 26.68 -6.31
CA ASP A 144 -2.82 26.81 -7.38
C ASP A 144 -1.77 25.70 -7.16
N MET A 145 -1.72 24.73 -8.06
CA MET A 145 -0.86 23.54 -7.92
C MET A 145 0.57 23.78 -8.44
N THR A 146 0.91 24.99 -8.88
CA THR A 146 2.26 25.29 -9.33
C THR A 146 3.27 25.27 -8.18
N PRO A 147 4.56 25.00 -8.46
CA PRO A 147 5.59 25.00 -7.44
C PRO A 147 5.65 26.32 -6.66
N THR A 148 5.86 26.20 -5.35
CA THR A 148 6.07 27.35 -4.47
C THR A 148 7.55 27.78 -4.44
N SER A 149 7.79 29.05 -4.17
CA SER A 149 9.12 29.63 -3.98
C SER A 149 9.60 29.60 -2.52
N PHE A 150 8.80 29.09 -1.58
CA PHE A 150 9.20 28.98 -0.17
C PHE A 150 10.29 27.91 0.03
N LYS A 151 11.24 28.18 0.93
CA LYS A 151 12.37 27.29 1.24
C LYS A 151 11.96 25.95 1.87
N ASP A 152 10.80 25.91 2.52
CA ASP A 152 10.23 24.71 3.14
C ASP A 152 9.21 24.00 2.24
N SER A 153 9.44 24.05 0.91
CA SER A 153 8.63 23.38 -0.10
C SER A 153 8.36 21.90 0.21
N ASN A 154 9.33 21.19 0.80
CA ASN A 154 9.18 19.80 1.24
C ASN A 154 8.13 19.60 2.35
N GLN A 155 7.97 20.58 3.26
CA GLN A 155 6.90 20.53 4.27
C GLN A 155 5.56 20.90 3.65
N ILE A 156 5.54 21.88 2.74
CA ILE A 156 4.33 22.30 2.01
C ILE A 156 3.79 21.13 1.18
N ALA A 157 4.66 20.37 0.50
CA ALA A 157 4.27 19.20 -0.29
C ALA A 157 3.55 18.11 0.52
N LYS A 158 3.84 18.00 1.83
CA LYS A 158 3.17 17.08 2.76
C LYS A 158 1.80 17.56 3.22
N SER A 159 1.48 18.84 3.05
CA SER A 159 0.18 19.40 3.42
C SER A 159 -0.84 19.09 2.32
N MET A 160 -2.01 18.59 2.71
CA MET A 160 -3.14 18.47 1.78
C MET A 160 -3.59 19.83 1.21
N TYR A 161 -3.26 20.94 1.90
CA TYR A 161 -3.56 22.30 1.49
C TYR A 161 -2.47 22.97 0.64
N ARG A 162 -1.51 22.22 0.09
CA ARG A 162 -0.35 22.76 -0.65
C ARG A 162 -0.72 23.76 -1.75
N GLY A 163 -1.78 23.49 -2.50
CA GLY A 163 -2.22 24.39 -3.55
C GLY A 163 -2.91 25.66 -3.02
N TYR A 164 -3.56 25.57 -1.86
CA TYR A 164 -4.16 26.73 -1.20
C TYR A 164 -3.10 27.64 -0.58
N ILE A 165 -2.00 27.07 -0.08
CA ILE A 165 -0.83 27.83 0.39
C ILE A 165 -0.24 28.65 -0.75
N LYS A 166 -0.06 28.02 -1.92
CA LYS A 166 0.45 28.69 -3.11
C LYS A 166 -0.51 29.78 -3.57
N ALA A 167 -1.81 29.50 -3.67
CA ALA A 167 -2.82 30.50 -4.04
C ALA A 167 -2.85 31.68 -3.05
N ALA A 168 -2.82 31.42 -1.73
CA ALA A 168 -2.79 32.47 -0.70
C ALA A 168 -1.56 33.37 -0.81
N SER A 169 -0.41 32.79 -1.20
CA SER A 169 0.80 33.56 -1.48
C SER A 169 0.67 34.40 -2.75
N SER A 170 0.17 33.82 -3.84
CA SER A 170 -0.04 34.52 -5.12
C SER A 170 -1.04 35.67 -4.99
N GLU A 171 -2.06 35.50 -4.15
CA GLU A 171 -3.05 36.53 -3.84
C GLU A 171 -2.53 37.61 -2.88
N GLY A 172 -1.35 37.45 -2.31
CA GLY A 172 -0.81 38.38 -1.31
C GLY A 172 -1.57 38.34 0.02
N LEU A 173 -2.24 37.23 0.33
CA LEU A 173 -2.86 37.03 1.64
C LEU A 173 -1.81 36.61 2.69
N MET A 174 -0.84 35.79 2.27
CA MET A 174 0.20 35.24 3.14
C MET A 174 1.57 35.24 2.45
N HIS A 175 2.50 36.06 2.93
CA HIS A 175 3.84 36.23 2.33
C HIS A 175 4.92 35.26 2.85
N GLY A 176 4.57 34.35 3.76
CA GLY A 176 5.56 33.56 4.52
C GLY A 176 6.31 34.39 5.56
N TYR A 177 7.37 33.83 6.11
CA TYR A 177 8.25 34.46 7.10
C TYR A 177 9.47 35.09 6.43
N PRO A 178 10.14 36.07 7.09
CA PRO A 178 11.34 36.71 6.54
C PRO A 178 12.50 35.77 6.19
N ASP A 179 12.55 34.58 6.81
CA ASP A 179 13.53 33.55 6.50
C ASP A 179 13.29 32.82 5.14
N GLY A 180 12.15 33.11 4.50
CA GLY A 180 11.71 32.51 3.24
C GLY A 180 10.88 31.25 3.40
N THR A 181 10.43 30.91 4.61
CA THR A 181 9.59 29.72 4.89
C THR A 181 8.10 30.06 5.04
N PHE A 182 7.20 29.12 4.77
CA PHE A 182 5.77 29.27 5.02
C PHE A 182 5.33 28.69 6.38
N ARG A 183 5.93 27.57 6.80
CA ARG A 183 5.67 26.80 8.02
C ARG A 183 4.23 26.26 8.10
N PRO A 184 3.83 25.32 7.22
CA PRO A 184 2.43 24.94 7.02
C PRO A 184 1.74 24.31 8.24
N PHE A 185 2.50 23.65 9.12
CA PHE A 185 1.99 22.96 10.31
C PHE A 185 2.22 23.77 11.60
N GLN A 186 2.67 25.01 11.49
CA GLN A 186 2.78 25.89 12.66
C GLN A 186 1.41 26.50 12.96
N GLY A 187 1.04 26.53 14.25
CA GLY A 187 -0.17 27.20 14.71
C GLY A 187 -0.10 28.72 14.49
N VAL A 188 -1.21 29.33 14.08
CA VAL A 188 -1.32 30.78 13.86
C VAL A 188 -1.47 31.49 15.21
N LYS A 189 -0.72 32.58 15.41
CA LYS A 189 -0.90 33.46 16.58
C LYS A 189 -2.00 34.49 16.33
N ARG A 190 -2.64 35.00 17.39
CA ARG A 190 -3.73 36.01 17.27
C ARG A 190 -3.31 37.26 16.49
N GLY A 191 -2.12 37.79 16.74
CA GLY A 191 -1.58 38.93 15.98
C GLY A 191 -1.33 38.60 14.51
N GLU A 192 -0.87 37.38 14.22
CA GLU A 192 -0.68 36.89 12.85
C GLU A 192 -2.03 36.72 12.13
N ALA A 193 -3.06 36.21 12.82
CA ALA A 193 -4.40 36.08 12.26
C ALA A 193 -5.01 37.44 11.87
N CYS A 194 -4.84 38.47 12.70
CA CYS A 194 -5.24 39.83 12.34
C CYS A 194 -4.52 40.31 11.08
N ALA A 195 -3.19 40.11 10.98
CA ALA A 195 -2.44 40.51 9.78
C ALA A 195 -2.92 39.78 8.51
N MET A 196 -3.16 38.46 8.58
CA MET A 196 -3.67 37.66 7.47
C MET A 196 -5.08 38.13 7.03
N LEU A 197 -5.97 38.33 7.98
CA LEU A 197 -7.36 38.70 7.70
C LEU A 197 -7.51 40.17 7.30
N VAL A 198 -6.58 41.06 7.65
CA VAL A 198 -6.51 42.42 7.09
C VAL A 198 -6.24 42.36 5.59
N ASN A 199 -5.32 41.49 5.14
CA ASN A 199 -5.05 41.32 3.71
C ASN A 199 -6.30 40.79 2.98
N LEU A 200 -7.00 39.82 3.57
CA LEU A 200 -8.29 39.36 3.06
C LEU A 200 -9.31 40.49 2.98
N LEU A 201 -9.45 41.30 4.03
CA LEU A 201 -10.36 42.44 4.10
C LEU A 201 -10.07 43.47 2.99
N GLY A 202 -8.79 43.69 2.70
CA GLY A 202 -8.35 44.54 1.59
C GLY A 202 -8.74 44.00 0.21
N LYS A 203 -8.86 42.67 0.06
CA LYS A 203 -9.31 42.02 -1.18
C LYS A 203 -10.83 42.06 -1.36
N ILE A 204 -11.61 42.11 -0.28
CA ILE A 204 -13.08 42.18 -0.31
C ILE A 204 -13.64 43.62 -0.26
N GLY A 205 -12.82 44.63 0.06
CA GLY A 205 -13.17 46.08 0.03
C GLY A 205 -13.74 46.65 1.35
N THR A 206 -13.71 47.99 1.52
CA THR A 206 -14.10 48.72 2.75
C THR A 206 -15.39 49.55 2.65
N ALA A 207 -16.48 48.97 2.15
CA ALA A 207 -17.82 49.59 2.26
C ALA A 207 -18.63 48.85 3.34
N SER A 208 -19.34 49.58 4.21
CA SER A 208 -20.46 49.03 4.97
C SER A 208 -21.38 48.28 4.00
N PRO A 209 -21.97 47.12 4.37
CA PRO A 209 -22.64 46.25 3.41
C PRO A 209 -23.70 47.08 2.67
N PRO A 210 -23.77 47.02 1.34
CA PRO A 210 -25.03 47.36 0.73
C PRO A 210 -26.05 46.43 1.37
N ALA A 211 -27.16 46.98 1.87
CA ALA A 211 -28.37 46.18 1.93
C ALA A 211 -28.45 45.48 0.58
N VAL A 212 -28.39 44.14 0.56
CA VAL A 212 -28.59 43.39 -0.67
C VAL A 212 -30.07 43.54 -1.02
N GLN A 213 -30.40 44.71 -1.57
CA GLN A 213 -31.40 44.82 -2.58
C GLN A 213 -30.76 44.22 -3.82
N VAL A 214 -31.25 43.04 -4.17
CA VAL A 214 -31.10 42.46 -5.50
C VAL A 214 -31.56 43.53 -6.48
N ASN A 215 -30.66 44.08 -7.30
CA ASN A 215 -31.02 44.41 -8.66
C ASN A 215 -29.82 44.26 -9.61
N PRO A 216 -30.00 43.52 -10.71
CA PRO A 216 -28.95 43.11 -11.62
C PRO A 216 -28.63 44.25 -12.59
N SER A 217 -27.35 44.44 -12.89
CA SER A 217 -26.93 45.01 -14.17
C SER A 217 -26.24 43.90 -14.96
N SER A 218 -27.09 43.15 -15.66
CA SER A 218 -26.82 42.11 -16.68
C SER A 218 -25.96 40.90 -16.28
N ASN A 219 -26.20 40.33 -15.10
CA ASN A 219 -25.99 38.89 -14.88
C ASN A 219 -27.28 38.18 -15.29
N SER A 220 -27.32 37.51 -16.43
CA SER A 220 -28.38 36.55 -16.68
C SER A 220 -28.15 35.39 -15.71
N ALA A 221 -28.97 35.31 -14.66
CA ALA A 221 -28.98 34.15 -13.78
C ALA A 221 -29.34 32.92 -14.63
N LEU A 222 -28.59 31.84 -14.45
CA LEU A 222 -28.89 30.58 -15.10
C LEU A 222 -29.68 29.69 -14.14
N SER A 223 -30.65 28.95 -14.67
CA SER A 223 -31.59 28.12 -13.92
C SER A 223 -31.24 26.63 -13.92
N ALA A 224 -30.39 26.20 -14.85
CA ALA A 224 -30.04 24.79 -15.00
C ALA A 224 -28.63 24.59 -15.56
N VAL A 225 -28.08 23.40 -15.31
CA VAL A 225 -26.94 22.84 -16.02
C VAL A 225 -27.47 21.80 -16.99
N VAL A 226 -27.05 21.87 -18.25
CA VAL A 226 -27.42 20.91 -19.29
C VAL A 226 -26.17 20.16 -19.72
N ILE A 227 -26.12 18.86 -19.46
CA ILE A 227 -24.97 18.00 -19.80
C ILE A 227 -25.44 16.94 -20.78
N GLN A 228 -24.89 16.93 -21.99
CA GLN A 228 -25.26 15.98 -23.06
C GLN A 228 -26.78 15.90 -23.30
N GLY A 229 -27.49 17.03 -23.18
CA GLY A 229 -28.94 17.11 -23.36
C GLY A 229 -29.79 16.79 -22.11
N ASN A 230 -29.19 16.30 -21.02
CA ASN A 230 -29.89 16.14 -19.74
C ASN A 230 -29.96 17.47 -19.00
N HIS A 231 -31.17 17.90 -18.62
CA HIS A 231 -31.42 19.16 -17.92
C HIS A 231 -31.45 18.95 -16.40
N TYR A 232 -30.47 19.52 -15.70
CA TYR A 232 -30.38 19.53 -14.24
C TYR A 232 -30.73 20.93 -13.73
N LYS A 233 -31.99 21.13 -13.34
CA LYS A 233 -32.43 22.39 -12.73
C LYS A 233 -31.77 22.57 -11.36
N LEU A 234 -31.30 23.79 -11.11
CA LEU A 234 -30.72 24.14 -9.82
C LEU A 234 -31.80 24.01 -8.73
N GLY A 235 -31.49 23.26 -7.67
CA GLY A 235 -32.40 22.98 -6.56
C GLY A 235 -33.11 21.63 -6.64
N ASP A 236 -33.22 21.01 -7.83
CA ASP A 236 -33.86 19.70 -7.99
C ASP A 236 -32.83 18.57 -7.82
N THR A 237 -31.83 18.54 -8.71
CA THR A 237 -30.72 17.58 -8.68
C THR A 237 -29.43 18.33 -8.45
N VAL A 238 -28.67 17.92 -7.43
CA VAL A 238 -27.43 18.60 -7.07
C VAL A 238 -26.35 18.24 -8.10
N VAL A 239 -25.93 19.25 -8.87
CA VAL A 239 -24.70 19.19 -9.67
C VAL A 239 -23.57 19.70 -8.80
N TYR A 240 -22.44 19.02 -8.83
CA TYR A 240 -21.25 19.38 -8.06
C TYR A 240 -20.15 19.88 -8.99
N LEU A 241 -19.42 20.88 -8.51
CA LEU A 241 -18.12 21.28 -8.99
C LEU A 241 -17.06 20.40 -8.31
N LYS A 242 -16.30 19.60 -9.07
CA LYS A 242 -15.21 18.78 -8.52
C LYS A 242 -13.94 19.61 -8.40
N ARG A 243 -13.41 19.68 -7.19
CA ARG A 243 -12.17 20.37 -6.83
C ARG A 243 -11.30 19.43 -6.02
N ASP A 244 -10.19 18.98 -6.62
CA ASP A 244 -9.34 17.96 -6.02
C ASP A 244 -10.19 16.74 -5.62
N SER A 245 -10.13 16.28 -4.36
CA SER A 245 -10.95 15.18 -3.86
C SER A 245 -12.35 15.57 -3.36
N THR A 246 -12.76 16.83 -3.54
CA THR A 246 -14.00 17.39 -2.96
C THR A 246 -15.05 17.71 -4.03
N ASN A 247 -16.31 17.42 -3.72
CA ASN A 247 -17.46 17.80 -4.55
C ASN A 247 -18.18 18.99 -3.90
N ILE A 248 -18.19 20.13 -4.59
CA ILE A 248 -18.80 21.37 -4.10
C ILE A 248 -20.18 21.53 -4.78
N PRO A 249 -21.30 21.55 -4.05
CA PRO A 249 -22.63 21.65 -4.65
C PRO A 249 -22.81 23.01 -5.35
N ILE A 250 -23.40 22.99 -6.55
CA ILE A 250 -23.75 24.18 -7.31
C ILE A 250 -25.17 24.60 -6.94
N TYR A 251 -25.30 25.79 -6.36
CA TYR A 251 -26.58 26.37 -5.94
C TYR A 251 -26.86 27.74 -6.58
N SER A 252 -25.86 28.38 -7.20
CA SER A 252 -26.10 29.54 -8.07
C SER A 252 -25.22 29.52 -9.31
N LEU A 253 -25.78 30.00 -10.42
CA LEU A 253 -25.08 30.19 -11.68
C LEU A 253 -25.46 31.56 -12.25
N SER A 254 -24.46 32.30 -12.73
CA SER A 254 -24.69 33.53 -13.47
C SER A 254 -23.62 33.73 -14.52
N VAL A 255 -23.92 34.49 -15.57
CA VAL A 255 -22.95 34.78 -16.62
C VAL A 255 -22.77 36.27 -16.82
N ALA A 256 -21.51 36.67 -16.98
CA ALA A 256 -21.11 38.05 -17.22
C ALA A 256 -19.77 38.08 -17.97
N GLY A 257 -19.63 38.96 -18.97
CA GLY A 257 -18.35 39.20 -19.62
C GLY A 257 -17.68 37.96 -20.25
N GLY A 258 -18.45 37.01 -20.77
CA GLY A 258 -17.91 35.77 -21.34
C GLY A 258 -17.46 34.73 -20.30
N LEU A 259 -17.79 34.95 -19.02
CA LEU A 259 -17.48 34.05 -17.91
C LEU A 259 -18.77 33.49 -17.31
N VAL A 260 -18.69 32.28 -16.78
CA VAL A 260 -19.69 31.75 -15.85
C VAL A 260 -19.16 31.85 -14.43
N PHE A 261 -20.05 32.27 -13.54
CA PHE A 261 -19.84 32.35 -12.11
C PHE A 261 -20.68 31.24 -11.46
N ILE A 262 -20.00 30.36 -10.73
CA ILE A 262 -20.59 29.27 -9.96
C ILE A 262 -20.54 29.67 -8.48
N ASN A 263 -21.69 29.63 -7.82
CA ASN A 263 -21.85 30.01 -6.41
C ASN A 263 -21.38 31.44 -6.10
N ASN A 264 -21.36 32.34 -7.10
CA ASN A 264 -20.75 33.68 -7.06
C ASN A 264 -19.27 33.72 -6.64
N THR A 265 -18.60 32.58 -6.75
CA THR A 265 -17.35 32.27 -6.06
C THR A 265 -16.31 31.82 -7.07
N PHE A 266 -16.64 30.78 -7.85
CA PHE A 266 -15.76 30.20 -8.85
C PHE A 266 -16.09 30.74 -10.23
N THR A 267 -15.07 31.08 -11.01
CA THR A 267 -15.25 31.72 -12.31
C THR A 267 -14.53 30.93 -13.39
N TYR A 268 -15.24 30.66 -14.49
CA TYR A 268 -14.71 29.86 -15.60
C TYR A 268 -15.06 30.49 -16.96
N PRO A 269 -14.18 30.35 -17.97
CA PRO A 269 -14.43 30.90 -19.30
C PRO A 269 -15.53 30.13 -20.04
N LEU A 270 -16.42 30.87 -20.69
CA LEU A 270 -17.32 30.30 -21.69
C LEU A 270 -16.58 30.07 -23.00
N ASN A 271 -17.06 29.09 -23.77
CA ASN A 271 -16.63 28.67 -25.10
C ASN A 271 -15.17 28.20 -25.22
N SER A 272 -14.46 28.07 -24.11
CA SER A 272 -13.11 27.51 -24.00
C SER A 272 -13.14 26.08 -23.46
N THR A 273 -12.10 25.29 -23.72
CA THR A 273 -11.80 24.02 -23.03
C THR A 273 -10.72 24.18 -21.96
N ASP A 274 -10.05 25.34 -21.92
CA ASP A 274 -8.93 25.58 -21.03
C ASP A 274 -9.40 25.87 -19.62
N ASN A 275 -8.92 25.07 -18.66
CA ASN A 275 -9.10 25.29 -17.23
C ASN A 275 -10.56 25.34 -16.75
N ASN A 276 -11.48 24.76 -17.52
CA ASN A 276 -12.85 24.53 -17.08
C ASN A 276 -12.90 23.37 -16.08
N PRO A 277 -13.87 23.40 -15.16
CA PRO A 277 -13.88 22.45 -14.08
C PRO A 277 -14.47 21.10 -14.50
N ASP A 278 -14.12 20.10 -13.72
CA ASP A 278 -14.84 18.85 -13.71
C ASP A 278 -16.19 19.05 -13.01
N LEU A 279 -17.25 18.51 -13.59
CA LEU A 279 -18.59 18.52 -13.01
C LEU A 279 -19.01 17.11 -12.63
N VAL A 280 -19.64 16.95 -11.49
CA VAL A 280 -20.13 15.65 -11.01
C VAL A 280 -21.63 15.74 -10.81
N VAL A 281 -22.38 14.81 -11.38
CA VAL A 281 -23.80 14.61 -11.06
C VAL A 281 -24.07 13.12 -11.10
N ASN A 282 -24.86 12.62 -10.15
CA ASN A 282 -25.25 11.21 -10.11
C ASN A 282 -24.05 10.25 -10.24
N ASN A 283 -22.99 10.43 -9.44
CA ASN A 283 -21.75 9.63 -9.49
C ASN A 283 -20.95 9.67 -10.83
N THR A 284 -21.41 10.41 -11.82
CA THR A 284 -20.75 10.61 -13.11
C THR A 284 -19.90 11.87 -13.06
N ARG A 285 -18.60 11.73 -13.30
CA ARG A 285 -17.64 12.84 -13.37
C ARG A 285 -17.38 13.19 -14.84
N TYR A 286 -17.84 14.37 -15.24
CA TYR A 286 -17.60 14.96 -16.54
C TYR A 286 -16.33 15.79 -16.50
N VAL A 287 -15.38 15.51 -17.39
CA VAL A 287 -14.08 16.19 -17.44
C VAL A 287 -13.83 16.84 -18.79
N GLN A 288 -12.83 17.71 -18.84
CA GLN A 288 -12.49 18.49 -20.05
C GLN A 288 -13.71 19.24 -20.59
N CYS A 289 -14.50 19.80 -19.67
CA CYS A 289 -15.78 20.40 -19.99
C CYS A 289 -15.61 21.66 -20.82
N ARG A 290 -16.35 21.78 -21.92
CA ARG A 290 -16.59 23.05 -22.60
C ARG A 290 -17.91 23.64 -22.13
N LEU A 291 -17.87 24.87 -21.64
CA LEU A 291 -19.03 25.56 -21.10
C LEU A 291 -19.56 26.57 -22.12
N SER A 292 -20.87 26.64 -22.32
CA SER A 292 -21.52 27.65 -23.16
C SER A 292 -22.90 27.99 -22.58
N VAL A 293 -23.61 28.96 -23.15
CA VAL A 293 -24.91 29.39 -22.65
C VAL A 293 -25.92 29.31 -23.77
N SER A 294 -27.09 28.76 -23.46
CA SER A 294 -28.26 28.79 -24.34
C SER A 294 -29.49 29.16 -23.50
N GLY A 295 -30.08 30.32 -23.78
CA GLY A 295 -31.18 30.85 -22.96
C GLY A 295 -30.78 31.04 -21.50
N SER A 296 -31.50 30.37 -20.59
CA SER A 296 -31.27 30.37 -19.15
C SER A 296 -30.37 29.23 -18.65
N ASP A 297 -29.75 28.47 -19.54
CA ASP A 297 -29.09 27.22 -19.19
C ASP A 297 -27.59 27.25 -19.47
N LEU A 298 -26.80 26.70 -18.53
CA LEU A 298 -25.38 26.43 -18.73
C LEU A 298 -25.23 25.13 -19.52
N GLN A 299 -24.82 25.22 -20.78
CA GLN A 299 -24.56 24.08 -21.63
C GLN A 299 -23.15 23.54 -21.38
N VAL A 300 -23.04 22.27 -21.04
CA VAL A 300 -21.79 21.57 -20.74
C VAL A 300 -21.58 20.48 -21.78
N THR A 301 -20.51 20.61 -22.56
CA THR A 301 -20.05 19.58 -23.48
C THR A 301 -18.80 18.93 -22.89
N PRO A 302 -18.89 17.73 -22.30
CA PRO A 302 -17.73 17.03 -21.74
C PRO A 302 -16.83 16.48 -22.86
N GLY A 303 -15.52 16.47 -22.63
CA GLY A 303 -14.55 15.78 -23.50
C GLY A 303 -14.40 14.30 -23.15
N ALA A 304 -14.54 13.97 -21.86
CA ALA A 304 -14.56 12.59 -21.39
C ALA A 304 -15.45 12.43 -20.15
N VAL A 305 -15.77 11.17 -19.84
CA VAL A 305 -16.59 10.77 -18.70
C VAL A 305 -15.78 9.82 -17.82
N LYS A 306 -15.89 9.99 -16.51
CA LYS A 306 -15.18 9.23 -15.49
C LYS A 306 -16.12 8.86 -14.34
N LEU A 307 -15.69 7.94 -13.48
CA LEU A 307 -16.39 7.63 -12.23
C LEU A 307 -15.94 8.60 -11.12
N ASP A 308 -16.88 9.13 -10.33
CA ASP A 308 -16.55 9.96 -9.16
C ASP A 308 -16.21 9.13 -7.93
N SER A 309 -16.98 8.07 -7.68
CA SER A 309 -16.83 7.21 -6.51
C SER A 309 -17.42 5.82 -6.77
N ILE A 310 -17.08 4.88 -5.90
CA ILE A 310 -17.63 3.52 -5.93
C ILE A 310 -18.15 3.14 -4.55
N SER A 311 -19.35 2.58 -4.50
CA SER A 311 -19.95 2.11 -3.25
C SER A 311 -19.90 0.58 -3.22
N TYR A 312 -19.29 0.02 -2.19
CA TYR A 312 -19.13 -1.42 -2.03
C TYR A 312 -19.15 -1.80 -0.55
N ASN A 313 -19.92 -2.83 -0.19
CA ASN A 313 -20.09 -3.31 1.20
C ASN A 313 -20.41 -2.20 2.22
N GLY A 314 -21.27 -1.24 1.85
CA GLY A 314 -21.67 -0.14 2.72
C GLY A 314 -20.64 0.99 2.87
N TYR A 315 -19.48 0.87 2.23
CA TYR A 315 -18.47 1.93 2.15
C TYR A 315 -18.54 2.65 0.81
N LYS A 316 -18.20 3.94 0.81
CA LYS A 316 -18.06 4.75 -0.41
C LYS A 316 -16.61 5.16 -0.57
N TYR A 317 -15.96 4.67 -1.62
CA TYR A 317 -14.58 4.94 -1.96
C TYR A 317 -14.51 6.04 -3.02
N ASN A 318 -13.70 7.07 -2.79
CA ASN A 318 -13.44 8.08 -3.82
C ASN A 318 -12.52 7.49 -4.90
N ALA A 319 -12.91 7.60 -6.17
CA ALA A 319 -12.18 7.05 -7.31
C ALA A 319 -10.74 7.59 -7.41
N ASP A 320 -10.46 8.80 -6.89
CA ASP A 320 -9.13 9.40 -6.82
C ASP A 320 -8.13 8.59 -5.95
N TYR A 321 -8.63 7.68 -5.11
CA TYR A 321 -7.83 6.86 -4.19
C TYR A 321 -8.01 5.35 -4.38
N VAL A 322 -8.82 4.94 -5.35
CA VAL A 322 -9.00 3.52 -5.68
C VAL A 322 -7.95 3.14 -6.70
N LYS A 323 -7.05 2.22 -6.35
CA LYS A 323 -6.03 1.74 -7.29
C LYS A 323 -6.68 1.04 -8.48
N LEU A 324 -6.19 1.36 -9.68
CA LEU A 324 -6.62 0.76 -10.94
C LEU A 324 -5.47 -0.04 -11.55
N TYR A 325 -5.82 -1.21 -12.05
CA TYR A 325 -4.88 -2.13 -12.68
C TYR A 325 -5.38 -2.53 -14.05
N ILE A 326 -4.46 -2.52 -15.02
CA ILE A 326 -4.74 -2.87 -16.41
C ILE A 326 -3.91 -4.11 -16.76
N GLY A 327 -4.60 -5.19 -17.12
CA GLY A 327 -4.04 -6.53 -17.26
C GLY A 327 -3.37 -7.02 -15.97
N ASN A 328 -2.22 -7.66 -16.14
CA ASN A 328 -1.39 -8.24 -15.08
C ASN A 328 -0.22 -7.30 -14.73
N LYS A 329 -0.48 -6.02 -14.49
CA LYS A 329 0.57 -5.04 -14.17
C LYS A 329 0.13 -4.10 -13.06
N ASN A 330 1.00 -3.93 -12.07
CA ASN A 330 0.86 -2.88 -11.08
C ASN A 330 1.25 -1.53 -11.72
N GLY A 331 0.28 -0.63 -11.84
CA GLY A 331 0.46 0.69 -12.42
C GLY A 331 0.38 1.81 -11.37
N SER A 332 0.78 3.01 -11.79
CA SER A 332 0.57 4.23 -11.01
C SER A 332 -0.85 4.78 -11.10
N TYR A 333 -1.75 4.10 -11.83
CA TYR A 333 -3.10 4.58 -12.11
C TYR A 333 -4.06 4.40 -10.93
N TYR A 334 -5.00 5.33 -10.84
CA TYR A 334 -6.17 5.27 -9.99
C TYR A 334 -7.43 5.19 -10.85
N LEU A 335 -8.56 4.80 -10.25
CA LEU A 335 -9.83 4.68 -10.96
C LEU A 335 -10.26 6.02 -11.57
N SER A 336 -9.88 7.15 -10.95
CA SER A 336 -10.04 8.50 -11.50
C SER A 336 -9.25 8.77 -12.79
N ASP A 337 -8.26 7.95 -13.12
CA ASP A 337 -7.50 8.07 -14.37
C ASP A 337 -8.21 7.39 -15.54
N ALA A 338 -9.17 6.51 -15.27
CA ALA A 338 -9.96 5.84 -16.30
C ALA A 338 -11.05 6.75 -16.88
N GLU A 339 -10.95 7.01 -18.18
CA GLU A 339 -12.05 7.52 -19.00
C GLU A 339 -12.93 6.35 -19.44
N LEU A 340 -14.23 6.45 -19.17
CA LEU A 340 -15.22 5.42 -19.44
C LEU A 340 -15.89 5.72 -20.79
N VAL A 341 -15.58 4.92 -21.80
CA VAL A 341 -15.99 5.18 -23.18
C VAL A 341 -17.35 4.54 -23.48
N ASP A 342 -17.51 3.27 -23.14
CA ASP A 342 -18.74 2.50 -23.31
C ASP A 342 -18.83 1.38 -22.26
N ARG A 343 -19.73 0.41 -22.45
CA ARG A 343 -19.97 -0.67 -21.48
C ARG A 343 -18.78 -1.60 -21.25
N GLN A 344 -17.82 -1.67 -22.18
CA GLN A 344 -16.67 -2.56 -22.13
C GLN A 344 -15.33 -1.86 -22.40
N THR A 345 -15.33 -0.57 -22.76
CA THR A 345 -14.10 0.14 -23.11
C THR A 345 -13.72 1.19 -22.08
N VAL A 346 -12.47 1.13 -21.61
CA VAL A 346 -11.83 2.19 -20.79
C VAL A 346 -10.60 2.76 -21.49
N ARG A 347 -10.32 4.03 -21.27
CA ARG A 347 -9.07 4.67 -21.71
C ARG A 347 -8.25 5.13 -20.51
N VAL A 348 -6.98 4.75 -20.48
CA VAL A 348 -6.04 5.06 -19.40
C VAL A 348 -4.69 5.41 -20.01
N GLY A 349 -4.14 6.56 -19.64
CA GLY A 349 -2.83 7.01 -20.14
C GLY A 349 -2.78 7.20 -21.66
N GLY A 350 -3.91 7.51 -22.31
CA GLY A 350 -4.02 7.68 -23.76
C GLY A 350 -4.31 6.40 -24.55
N ASN A 351 -4.16 5.23 -23.93
CA ASN A 351 -4.45 3.93 -24.55
C ASN A 351 -5.89 3.48 -24.26
N SER A 352 -6.49 2.73 -25.18
CA SER A 352 -7.82 2.14 -25.03
C SER A 352 -7.72 0.65 -24.73
N TYR A 353 -8.53 0.16 -23.81
CA TYR A 353 -8.57 -1.23 -23.37
C TYR A 353 -10.01 -1.74 -23.38
N ASP A 354 -10.22 -2.88 -24.02
CA ASP A 354 -11.46 -3.64 -23.96
C ASP A 354 -11.40 -4.58 -22.75
N ILE A 355 -12.28 -4.34 -21.78
CA ILE A 355 -12.42 -5.07 -20.51
C ILE A 355 -12.61 -6.58 -20.74
N SER A 356 -13.27 -6.97 -21.83
CA SER A 356 -13.56 -8.38 -22.11
C SER A 356 -12.32 -9.17 -22.52
N SER A 357 -11.28 -8.50 -23.03
CA SER A 357 -10.04 -9.12 -23.49
C SER A 357 -8.81 -8.74 -22.65
N THR A 358 -8.84 -7.56 -22.02
CA THR A 358 -7.79 -7.06 -21.13
C THR A 358 -8.40 -6.85 -19.74
N PRO A 359 -8.08 -7.70 -18.76
CA PRO A 359 -8.63 -7.57 -17.41
C PRO A 359 -8.37 -6.18 -16.83
N VAL A 360 -9.41 -5.52 -16.35
CA VAL A 360 -9.29 -4.25 -15.62
C VAL A 360 -9.75 -4.51 -14.20
N SER A 361 -8.90 -4.27 -13.22
CA SER A 361 -9.20 -4.56 -11.81
C SER A 361 -9.01 -3.34 -10.92
N ILE A 362 -9.68 -3.34 -9.77
CA ILE A 362 -9.57 -2.32 -8.75
C ILE A 362 -9.36 -2.94 -7.37
N ALA A 363 -8.72 -2.19 -6.47
CA ALA A 363 -8.60 -2.56 -5.06
C ALA A 363 -9.57 -1.75 -4.19
N LEU A 364 -10.38 -2.44 -3.39
CA LEU A 364 -11.32 -1.84 -2.43
C LEU A 364 -11.02 -2.39 -1.03
N GLY A 365 -10.29 -1.61 -0.23
CA GLY A 365 -9.68 -2.11 1.00
C GLY A 365 -8.59 -3.14 0.68
N ASP A 366 -8.66 -4.31 1.30
CA ASP A 366 -7.71 -5.41 1.09
C ASP A 366 -8.17 -6.41 0.00
N ASN A 367 -9.31 -6.15 -0.65
CA ASN A 367 -9.90 -7.05 -1.65
C ASN A 367 -9.79 -6.48 -3.07
N PHE A 368 -9.76 -7.37 -4.05
CA PHE A 368 -9.61 -7.03 -5.46
C PHE A 368 -10.83 -7.46 -6.27
N TYR A 369 -11.22 -6.61 -7.21
CA TYR A 369 -12.40 -6.83 -8.05
C TYR A 369 -12.06 -6.57 -9.50
N ALA A 370 -12.37 -7.54 -10.36
CA ALA A 370 -12.39 -7.36 -11.79
C ALA A 370 -13.63 -6.53 -12.14
N ILE A 371 -13.43 -5.53 -12.99
CA ILE A 371 -14.52 -4.79 -13.62
C ILE A 371 -14.95 -5.65 -14.81
N ASN A 372 -16.18 -6.16 -14.80
CA ASN A 372 -16.72 -6.97 -15.90
C ASN A 372 -17.54 -6.15 -16.89
N GLY A 373 -17.91 -4.93 -16.50
CA GLY A 373 -18.66 -4.02 -17.34
C GLY A 373 -18.96 -2.71 -16.65
N ILE A 374 -19.34 -1.73 -17.46
CA ILE A 374 -19.71 -0.38 -17.02
C ILE A 374 -21.19 -0.18 -17.32
N ASN A 375 -21.94 0.19 -16.29
CA ASN A 375 -23.37 0.46 -16.39
C ASN A 375 -23.60 1.97 -16.38
N TYR A 376 -24.43 2.43 -17.32
CA TYR A 376 -24.87 3.80 -17.45
C TYR A 376 -26.39 3.82 -17.30
N ASP A 377 -26.90 4.48 -16.27
CA ASP A 377 -28.33 4.66 -16.06
C ASP A 377 -28.65 6.07 -15.55
N SER A 378 -29.93 6.36 -15.30
CA SER A 378 -30.38 7.68 -14.83
C SER A 378 -29.87 8.04 -13.43
N SER A 379 -29.50 7.05 -12.62
CA SER A 379 -28.91 7.22 -11.29
C SER A 379 -27.39 7.39 -11.31
N GLY A 380 -26.76 7.15 -12.46
CA GLY A 380 -25.33 7.39 -12.65
C GLY A 380 -24.57 6.32 -13.40
N ILE A 381 -23.26 6.34 -13.18
CA ILE A 381 -22.38 5.24 -13.55
C ILE A 381 -22.15 4.33 -12.36
N SER A 382 -22.22 3.02 -12.62
CA SER A 382 -21.77 1.96 -11.72
C SER A 382 -20.91 0.95 -12.47
N LEU A 383 -20.10 0.19 -11.71
CA LEU A 383 -19.25 -0.87 -12.25
C LEU A 383 -19.82 -2.22 -11.83
N ASP A 384 -19.88 -3.15 -12.78
CA ASP A 384 -20.13 -4.56 -12.48
C ASP A 384 -18.83 -5.19 -11.98
N LEU A 385 -18.83 -5.66 -10.74
CA LEU A 385 -17.64 -6.14 -10.06
C LEU A 385 -17.76 -7.63 -9.76
N ALA A 386 -16.75 -8.39 -10.15
CA ALA A 386 -16.54 -9.76 -9.67
C ALA A 386 -15.29 -9.81 -8.79
N ALA A 387 -15.38 -10.52 -7.66
CA ALA A 387 -14.20 -10.81 -6.86
C ALA A 387 -13.15 -11.51 -7.73
N THR A 388 -11.91 -11.04 -7.66
CA THR A 388 -10.79 -11.61 -8.40
C THR A 388 -9.60 -11.76 -7.48
N THR A 389 -8.68 -12.66 -7.83
CA THR A 389 -7.36 -12.66 -7.22
C THR A 389 -6.61 -11.38 -7.62
N PRO A 390 -5.77 -10.83 -6.73
CA PRO A 390 -5.09 -9.57 -6.94
C PRO A 390 -4.16 -9.54 -8.16
N VAL A 391 -3.71 -8.35 -8.51
CA VAL A 391 -2.87 -8.10 -9.68
C VAL A 391 -1.51 -8.77 -9.55
N VAL A 392 -1.43 -9.84 -10.32
CA VAL A 392 -0.31 -10.53 -10.93
C VAL A 392 0.78 -9.51 -11.34
N MET A 393 1.87 -9.40 -10.57
CA MET A 393 3.04 -8.62 -10.97
C MET A 393 3.86 -9.44 -11.95
N ASN A 394 3.89 -9.04 -13.22
CA ASN A 394 4.74 -9.67 -14.22
C ASN A 394 6.15 -9.08 -14.21
N GLY A 395 7.09 -9.81 -13.61
CA GLY A 395 8.47 -9.39 -13.42
C GLY A 395 8.67 -8.51 -12.18
N LEU A 396 9.42 -9.01 -11.20
CA LEU A 396 9.67 -8.34 -9.92
C LEU A 396 10.89 -7.39 -9.99
N ASP A 397 10.71 -6.09 -9.72
CA ASP A 397 11.83 -5.19 -9.50
C ASP A 397 12.26 -5.15 -8.01
N ILE A 398 13.51 -4.79 -7.70
CA ILE A 398 13.92 -4.56 -6.29
C ILE A 398 13.12 -3.41 -5.68
N SER A 399 12.77 -2.41 -6.48
CA SER A 399 11.94 -1.28 -6.06
C SER A 399 10.51 -1.69 -5.68
N ASP A 400 10.03 -2.84 -6.15
CA ASP A 400 8.76 -3.45 -5.79
C ASP A 400 8.82 -4.18 -4.45
N ILE A 401 10.01 -4.38 -3.87
CA ILE A 401 10.20 -5.02 -2.57
C ILE A 401 10.21 -3.96 -1.48
N SER A 402 9.34 -4.11 -0.49
CA SER A 402 9.31 -3.26 0.70
C SER A 402 10.26 -3.77 1.78
N ALA A 403 10.34 -5.09 1.99
CA ALA A 403 11.22 -5.72 2.97
C ALA A 403 11.40 -7.22 2.67
N ILE A 404 12.51 -7.77 3.13
CA ILE A 404 12.76 -9.22 3.15
C ILE A 404 13.15 -9.57 4.59
N PHE A 405 12.27 -10.32 5.26
CA PHE A 405 12.49 -10.83 6.61
C PHE A 405 13.03 -12.25 6.53
N VAL A 406 14.20 -12.48 7.11
CA VAL A 406 14.81 -13.79 7.30
C VAL A 406 14.76 -14.11 8.79
N ASP A 407 13.93 -15.08 9.15
CA ASP A 407 13.61 -15.43 10.52
C ASP A 407 13.15 -14.18 11.31
N THR A 408 13.98 -13.68 12.24
CA THR A 408 13.66 -12.50 13.06
C THR A 408 14.38 -11.23 12.59
N ARG A 409 15.07 -11.24 11.44
CA ARG A 409 15.90 -10.13 10.95
C ARG A 409 15.41 -9.64 9.59
N SER A 410 15.60 -8.36 9.29
CA SER A 410 15.38 -7.82 7.94
C SER A 410 16.70 -7.70 7.20
N LEU A 411 16.71 -8.01 5.91
CA LEU A 411 17.84 -7.73 5.03
C LEU A 411 17.83 -6.26 4.58
N ASP A 412 19.01 -5.71 4.32
CA ASP A 412 19.17 -4.39 3.69
C ASP A 412 19.09 -4.52 2.17
N LEU A 413 18.00 -4.03 1.59
CA LEU A 413 17.74 -4.09 0.15
C LEU A 413 18.82 -3.39 -0.69
N ASN A 414 19.54 -2.41 -0.14
CA ASN A 414 20.60 -1.71 -0.87
C ASN A 414 21.86 -2.57 -1.10
N THR A 415 21.97 -3.68 -0.37
CA THR A 415 23.12 -4.62 -0.47
C THR A 415 22.87 -5.76 -1.45
N ILE A 416 21.66 -5.86 -2.01
CA ILE A 416 21.27 -6.93 -2.94
C ILE A 416 21.80 -6.60 -4.33
N SER A 417 22.80 -7.36 -4.80
CA SER A 417 23.36 -7.25 -6.15
C SER A 417 22.82 -8.32 -7.10
N SER A 418 22.35 -9.45 -6.55
CA SER A 418 21.72 -10.53 -7.31
C SER A 418 20.52 -11.09 -6.54
N LEU A 419 19.40 -11.28 -7.25
CA LEU A 419 18.20 -11.93 -6.73
C LEU A 419 17.55 -12.74 -7.85
N PHE A 420 17.26 -14.01 -7.60
CA PHE A 420 16.51 -14.90 -8.48
C PHE A 420 15.74 -15.95 -7.68
N PHE A 421 14.92 -16.75 -8.36
CA PHE A 421 14.10 -17.79 -7.76
C PHE A 421 14.48 -19.16 -8.31
N ILE A 422 14.36 -20.19 -7.47
CA ILE A 422 14.41 -21.59 -7.88
C ILE A 422 13.03 -22.18 -7.65
N ILE A 423 12.44 -22.71 -8.72
CA ILE A 423 11.09 -23.26 -8.75
C ILE A 423 11.14 -24.55 -9.57
N ASP A 424 10.67 -25.67 -9.01
CA ASP A 424 10.71 -27.00 -9.67
C ASP A 424 12.13 -27.40 -10.15
N GLY A 425 13.16 -26.99 -9.39
CA GLY A 425 14.57 -27.20 -9.69
C GLY A 425 15.14 -26.34 -10.82
N SER A 426 14.34 -25.46 -11.41
CA SER A 426 14.79 -24.52 -12.46
C SER A 426 15.00 -23.13 -11.89
N ARG A 427 16.02 -22.43 -12.41
CA ARG A 427 16.26 -21.02 -12.12
C ARG A 427 15.31 -20.15 -12.94
N TYR A 428 14.73 -19.18 -12.28
CA TYR A 428 13.94 -18.11 -12.88
C TYR A 428 14.48 -16.78 -12.40
N ASP A 429 14.89 -15.92 -13.32
CA ASP A 429 15.21 -14.54 -12.99
C ASP A 429 13.92 -13.80 -12.57
N ARG A 430 14.08 -12.67 -11.88
CA ARG A 430 12.94 -11.91 -11.35
C ARG A 430 11.91 -11.53 -12.40
N SER A 431 12.35 -11.28 -13.63
CA SER A 431 11.51 -10.91 -14.77
C SER A 431 10.70 -12.08 -15.34
N GLU A 432 11.05 -13.32 -14.98
CA GLU A 432 10.44 -14.55 -15.52
C GLU A 432 9.39 -15.15 -14.58
N VAL A 433 9.30 -14.61 -13.36
CA VAL A 433 8.26 -14.98 -12.40
C VAL A 433 7.19 -13.93 -12.34
N VAL A 434 6.02 -14.41 -11.95
CA VAL A 434 4.85 -13.60 -11.76
C VAL A 434 4.34 -13.81 -10.35
N ILE A 435 4.17 -12.74 -9.57
CA ILE A 435 3.72 -12.83 -8.17
C ILE A 435 2.34 -12.20 -8.04
N ASP A 436 1.33 -12.98 -7.66
CA ASP A 436 0.01 -12.43 -7.34
C ASP A 436 0.02 -11.76 -5.96
N ALA A 437 -0.97 -10.93 -5.63
CA ALA A 437 -0.96 -10.25 -4.33
C ALA A 437 -1.39 -11.14 -3.14
N SER A 438 -1.69 -12.42 -3.38
CA SER A 438 -1.74 -13.44 -2.33
C SER A 438 -0.36 -14.05 -2.06
N GLY A 439 0.67 -13.63 -2.81
CA GLY A 439 2.04 -14.07 -2.66
C GLY A 439 2.42 -15.29 -3.48
N ASN A 440 1.52 -15.84 -4.29
CA ASN A 440 1.81 -17.04 -5.08
C ASN A 440 2.58 -16.69 -6.34
N PHE A 441 3.42 -17.63 -6.75
CA PHE A 441 4.28 -17.51 -7.93
C PHE A 441 3.65 -18.24 -9.11
N THR A 442 3.76 -17.64 -10.30
CA THR A 442 3.56 -18.33 -11.57
C THR A 442 4.86 -18.28 -12.36
N ALA A 443 5.32 -19.45 -12.81
CA ALA A 443 6.51 -19.60 -13.63
C ALA A 443 6.27 -20.70 -14.66
N ASN A 444 6.63 -20.46 -15.93
CA ASN A 444 6.37 -21.39 -17.03
C ASN A 444 4.90 -21.91 -17.06
N ASN A 445 3.94 -21.00 -16.90
CA ASN A 445 2.49 -21.27 -16.89
C ASN A 445 2.01 -22.25 -15.79
N LYS A 446 2.78 -22.46 -14.73
CA LYS A 446 2.38 -23.24 -13.55
C LYS A 446 2.38 -22.39 -12.30
N TYR A 447 1.46 -22.70 -11.39
CA TYR A 447 1.29 -22.01 -10.10
C TYR A 447 2.05 -22.72 -8.98
N TYR A 448 2.62 -21.93 -8.08
CA TYR A 448 3.40 -22.36 -6.93
C TYR A 448 3.10 -21.50 -5.71
N THR A 449 2.93 -22.13 -4.56
CA THR A 449 2.83 -21.41 -3.26
C THR A 449 4.24 -21.02 -2.77
N PRO A 450 4.36 -20.02 -1.88
CA PRO A 450 5.68 -19.57 -1.38
C PRO A 450 6.57 -20.70 -0.86
N ASP A 451 6.03 -21.68 -0.15
CA ASP A 451 6.79 -22.80 0.43
C ASP A 451 7.43 -23.74 -0.60
N GLN A 452 7.01 -23.65 -1.87
CA GLN A 452 7.57 -24.37 -3.02
C GLN A 452 8.65 -23.57 -3.75
N VAL A 453 8.96 -22.36 -3.29
CA VAL A 453 9.88 -21.44 -3.94
C VAL A 453 11.08 -21.15 -3.04
N THR A 454 12.27 -21.29 -3.60
CA THR A 454 13.51 -20.87 -2.95
C THR A 454 13.95 -19.54 -3.55
N MET A 455 14.13 -18.53 -2.71
CA MET A 455 14.70 -17.24 -3.12
C MET A 455 16.20 -17.28 -2.91
N VAL A 456 16.97 -16.84 -3.90
CA VAL A 456 18.43 -16.75 -3.80
C VAL A 456 18.85 -15.28 -3.89
N ILE A 457 19.56 -14.81 -2.87
CA ILE A 457 20.05 -13.42 -2.77
C ILE A 457 21.55 -13.46 -2.54
N ASN A 458 22.34 -12.83 -3.42
CA ASN A 458 23.79 -12.79 -3.32
C ASN A 458 24.41 -14.18 -3.02
N ASN A 459 23.97 -15.20 -3.77
CA ASN A 459 24.34 -16.62 -3.62
C ASN A 459 23.92 -17.30 -2.30
N SER A 460 23.18 -16.61 -1.42
CA SER A 460 22.59 -17.21 -0.23
C SER A 460 21.16 -17.68 -0.51
N PHE A 461 20.81 -18.86 -0.01
CA PHE A 461 19.54 -19.53 -0.28
C PHE A 461 18.57 -19.35 0.89
N TYR A 462 17.34 -18.94 0.58
CA TYR A 462 16.28 -18.65 1.54
C TYR A 462 15.01 -19.37 1.14
N LYS A 463 14.48 -20.22 2.02
CA LYS A 463 13.19 -20.86 1.79
C LYS A 463 12.08 -19.86 2.10
N LEU A 464 11.20 -19.62 1.14
CA LEU A 464 10.06 -18.75 1.39
C LEU A 464 9.04 -19.45 2.28
N THR A 465 8.45 -18.68 3.17
CA THR A 465 7.39 -19.13 4.10
C THR A 465 6.10 -18.38 3.87
N ASP A 466 6.19 -17.10 3.49
CA ASP A 466 5.04 -16.27 3.17
C ASP A 466 5.49 -15.08 2.29
N VAL A 467 4.57 -14.55 1.48
CA VAL A 467 4.78 -13.34 0.69
C VAL A 467 3.52 -12.49 0.78
N LYS A 468 3.66 -11.26 1.29
CA LYS A 468 2.54 -10.34 1.47
C LYS A 468 2.66 -9.15 0.55
N SER A 469 1.52 -8.65 0.07
CA SER A 469 1.47 -7.37 -0.64
C SER A 469 0.95 -6.27 0.28
N PHE A 470 1.64 -5.12 0.30
CA PHE A 470 1.21 -3.93 1.03
C PHE A 470 1.59 -2.68 0.25
N GLY A 471 0.62 -1.79 0.00
CA GLY A 471 0.86 -0.53 -0.71
C GLY A 471 1.41 -0.69 -2.14
N GLY A 472 1.13 -1.82 -2.79
CA GLY A 472 1.65 -2.14 -4.13
C GLY A 472 3.10 -2.67 -4.15
N LYS A 473 3.67 -2.99 -2.98
CA LYS A 473 4.98 -3.62 -2.83
C LYS A 473 4.86 -4.98 -2.14
N PHE A 474 5.89 -5.81 -2.28
CA PHE A 474 5.97 -7.12 -1.65
C PHE A 474 6.84 -7.12 -0.39
N ILE A 475 6.41 -7.89 0.61
CA ILE A 475 7.18 -8.23 1.80
C ILE A 475 7.37 -9.74 1.78
N PHE A 476 8.63 -10.18 1.73
CA PHE A 476 8.96 -11.61 1.73
C PHE A 476 9.33 -12.05 3.13
N TYR A 477 8.78 -13.19 3.55
CA TYR A 477 9.15 -13.87 4.78
C TYR A 477 9.82 -15.18 4.42
N CYS A 478 11.04 -15.34 4.87
CA CYS A 478 11.88 -16.48 4.60
C CYS A 478 12.49 -17.00 5.90
N THR A 479 12.89 -18.25 5.89
CA THR A 479 13.81 -18.79 6.90
C THR A 479 15.18 -18.92 6.28
N ALA A 480 16.24 -18.64 7.05
CA ALA A 480 17.58 -18.99 6.61
C ALA A 480 17.60 -20.50 6.36
N SER A 481 18.06 -20.91 5.17
CA SER A 481 18.33 -22.33 4.96
C SER A 481 19.56 -22.66 5.80
N ASN A 482 19.35 -23.20 6.99
CA ASN A 482 20.45 -23.79 7.74
C ASN A 482 21.03 -24.88 6.84
N VAL A 483 22.35 -24.93 6.78
CA VAL A 483 23.19 -25.91 6.08
C VAL A 483 23.41 -25.69 4.56
N THR A 484 24.64 -25.98 4.18
CA THR A 484 25.38 -25.93 2.92
C THR A 484 24.83 -26.86 1.81
N THR A 485 23.70 -26.54 1.15
CA THR A 485 22.76 -27.59 0.69
C THR A 485 22.19 -27.55 -0.73
N TRP A 486 22.82 -26.94 -1.73
CA TRP A 486 22.37 -27.11 -3.13
C TRP A 486 23.48 -27.65 -4.03
N ALA A 487 23.08 -28.39 -5.06
CA ALA A 487 23.92 -28.78 -6.17
C ALA A 487 23.16 -28.60 -7.49
N ILE A 488 23.88 -28.43 -8.59
CA ILE A 488 23.27 -28.45 -9.92
C ILE A 488 23.51 -29.81 -10.53
N VAL A 489 22.44 -30.56 -10.77
CA VAL A 489 22.47 -31.90 -11.36
C VAL A 489 21.77 -31.86 -12.71
N ASN A 490 22.48 -32.20 -13.80
CA ASN A 490 21.93 -32.14 -15.17
C ASN A 490 21.26 -30.78 -15.46
N GLY A 491 21.89 -29.69 -15.02
CA GLY A 491 21.37 -28.32 -15.17
C GLY A 491 20.20 -27.93 -14.24
N LYS A 492 19.76 -28.81 -13.32
CA LYS A 492 18.72 -28.50 -12.34
C LYS A 492 19.26 -28.36 -10.92
N TYR A 493 18.78 -27.35 -10.19
CA TYR A 493 19.06 -27.19 -8.78
C TYR A 493 18.39 -28.32 -7.98
N GLN A 494 19.19 -29.04 -7.22
CA GLN A 494 18.77 -30.12 -6.34
C GLN A 494 19.23 -29.85 -4.92
N ASP A 495 18.37 -30.18 -3.97
CA ASP A 495 18.71 -30.13 -2.55
C ASP A 495 19.79 -31.19 -2.29
N ALA A 496 20.95 -30.76 -1.81
CA ALA A 496 22.11 -31.61 -1.57
C ALA A 496 21.84 -32.71 -0.53
N SER A 497 20.84 -32.54 0.36
CA SER A 497 20.43 -33.59 1.29
C SER A 497 19.83 -34.81 0.59
N THR A 498 19.34 -34.64 -0.65
CA THR A 498 18.82 -35.71 -1.48
C THR A 498 19.91 -36.45 -2.25
N ILE A 499 21.15 -35.92 -2.22
CA ILE A 499 22.29 -36.43 -2.99
C ILE A 499 23.25 -37.17 -2.07
N GLN A 500 23.56 -38.40 -2.44
CA GLN A 500 24.55 -39.24 -1.79
C GLN A 500 25.63 -39.63 -2.80
N ILE A 501 26.91 -39.38 -2.48
CA ILE A 501 28.05 -39.82 -3.27
C ILE A 501 28.45 -41.21 -2.79
N LEU A 502 28.57 -42.14 -3.73
CA LEU A 502 28.84 -43.55 -3.47
C LEU A 502 30.28 -43.82 -3.90
N VAL A 503 31.19 -44.20 -3.01
CA VAL A 503 32.59 -44.52 -3.35
C VAL A 503 32.94 -45.92 -2.85
N GLY A 504 33.10 -46.87 -3.77
CA GLY A 504 33.13 -48.30 -3.44
C GLY A 504 31.88 -48.69 -2.63
N ASN A 505 32.07 -49.21 -1.41
CA ASN A 505 30.97 -49.61 -0.52
C ASN A 505 30.48 -48.48 0.43
N ASN A 506 31.09 -47.30 0.39
CA ASN A 506 30.77 -46.21 1.32
C ASN A 506 29.80 -45.19 0.70
N ILE A 507 28.91 -44.66 1.54
CA ILE A 507 27.93 -43.62 1.19
C ILE A 507 28.29 -42.35 1.94
N TYR A 508 28.42 -41.24 1.21
CA TYR A 508 28.75 -39.93 1.76
C TYR A 508 27.70 -38.90 1.36
N THR A 509 27.32 -38.03 2.29
CA THR A 509 26.53 -36.84 1.98
C THR A 509 27.39 -35.80 1.29
N LEU A 510 26.77 -34.90 0.50
CA LEU A 510 27.51 -33.93 -0.30
C LEU A 510 28.40 -32.99 0.54
N ASP A 511 28.01 -32.66 1.78
CA ASP A 511 28.79 -31.84 2.69
C ASP A 511 30.10 -32.51 3.18
N LYS A 512 30.24 -33.82 2.99
CA LYS A 512 31.47 -34.57 3.33
C LYS A 512 32.46 -34.66 2.19
N ILE A 513 32.09 -34.17 1.00
CA ILE A 513 32.96 -34.16 -0.16
C ILE A 513 33.50 -32.75 -0.43
N LEU A 514 34.72 -32.68 -0.92
CA LEU A 514 35.31 -31.44 -1.45
C LEU A 514 35.74 -31.70 -2.88
N VAL A 515 35.15 -30.99 -3.85
CA VAL A 515 35.64 -31.02 -5.23
C VAL A 515 36.92 -30.18 -5.30
N VAL A 516 38.07 -30.85 -5.39
CA VAL A 516 39.39 -30.19 -5.33
C VAL A 516 39.94 -29.83 -6.71
N GLN A 517 39.41 -30.48 -7.74
CA GLN A 517 39.67 -30.22 -9.15
C GLN A 517 38.48 -30.79 -9.94
N HIS A 518 38.28 -30.32 -11.17
CA HIS A 518 37.32 -30.92 -12.09
C HIS A 518 37.50 -32.45 -12.13
N ASN A 519 36.42 -33.18 -11.87
CA ASN A 519 36.37 -34.64 -11.81
C ASN A 519 37.24 -35.27 -10.71
N VAL A 520 37.62 -34.51 -9.68
CA VAL A 520 38.38 -35.02 -8.52
C VAL A 520 37.75 -34.55 -7.21
N ILE A 521 37.29 -35.50 -6.41
CA ILE A 521 36.73 -35.26 -5.08
C ILE A 521 37.70 -35.69 -3.98
N ARG A 522 37.62 -35.05 -2.82
CA ARG A 522 38.33 -35.42 -1.60
C ARG A 522 37.34 -35.74 -0.50
N ILE A 523 37.53 -36.88 0.16
CA ILE A 523 36.74 -37.34 1.31
C ILE A 523 37.70 -37.81 2.40
N GLY A 524 37.60 -37.23 3.60
CA GLY A 524 38.43 -37.64 4.75
C GLY A 524 39.95 -37.57 4.50
N GLY A 525 40.41 -36.70 3.59
CA GLY A 525 41.82 -36.55 3.23
C GLY A 525 42.30 -37.39 2.03
N ARG A 526 41.50 -38.35 1.55
CA ARG A 526 41.80 -39.15 0.36
C ARG A 526 41.12 -38.55 -0.88
N GLN A 527 41.81 -38.57 -2.03
CA GLN A 527 41.27 -38.11 -3.30
C GLN A 527 40.79 -39.29 -4.16
N TYR A 528 39.72 -39.05 -4.92
CA TYR A 528 39.10 -39.97 -5.85
C TYR A 528 38.84 -39.22 -7.17
N LYS A 529 39.20 -39.83 -8.30
CA LYS A 529 39.05 -39.25 -9.65
C LYS A 529 37.94 -39.94 -10.41
N LEU A 530 37.13 -39.20 -11.16
CA LEU A 530 36.07 -39.76 -11.98
C LEU A 530 36.64 -40.87 -12.89
N GLY A 531 36.05 -42.06 -12.82
CA GLY A 531 36.61 -43.30 -13.38
C GLY A 531 37.17 -44.28 -12.32
N ASP A 532 37.49 -43.80 -11.11
CA ASP A 532 37.49 -44.62 -9.90
C ASP A 532 36.05 -45.04 -9.60
N ILE A 533 35.84 -46.17 -8.92
CA ILE A 533 34.51 -46.71 -8.58
C ILE A 533 33.77 -45.71 -7.66
N PHE A 534 33.13 -44.68 -8.23
CA PHE A 534 32.16 -43.84 -7.55
C PHE A 534 31.04 -43.31 -8.46
N GLY A 535 29.81 -43.36 -7.96
CA GLY A 535 28.58 -42.86 -8.59
C GLY A 535 27.79 -42.03 -7.57
N CYS A 536 26.51 -41.77 -7.84
CA CYS A 536 25.66 -41.11 -6.86
C CYS A 536 24.25 -41.72 -6.78
N ARG A 537 23.59 -41.43 -5.67
CA ARG A 537 22.16 -41.67 -5.50
C ARG A 537 21.47 -40.33 -5.29
N ILE A 538 20.39 -40.10 -6.04
CA ILE A 538 19.60 -38.87 -5.97
C ILE A 538 18.14 -39.28 -5.76
N ASN A 539 17.54 -38.84 -4.65
CA ASN A 539 16.19 -39.24 -4.27
C ASN A 539 15.96 -40.77 -4.31
N GLY A 540 16.97 -41.55 -3.92
CA GLY A 540 16.90 -43.02 -3.94
C GLY A 540 17.33 -43.69 -5.25
N THR A 541 17.32 -42.98 -6.37
CA THR A 541 17.65 -43.52 -7.71
C THR A 541 19.16 -43.48 -7.95
N LEU A 542 19.72 -44.52 -8.55
CA LEU A 542 21.16 -44.67 -8.79
C LEU A 542 21.56 -44.03 -10.13
N TYR A 543 22.63 -43.24 -10.11
CA TYR A 543 23.18 -42.58 -11.28
C TYR A 543 24.69 -42.76 -11.36
N ASP A 544 25.17 -42.91 -12.60
CA ASP A 544 26.58 -42.79 -12.94
C ASP A 544 26.91 -41.30 -13.09
N ILE A 545 28.03 -40.87 -12.50
CA ILE A 545 28.49 -39.47 -12.59
C ILE A 545 29.37 -39.37 -13.85
N GLU A 546 28.99 -38.49 -14.77
CA GLU A 546 29.72 -38.22 -16.02
C GLU A 546 30.61 -36.98 -15.89
N ASP A 547 30.22 -36.04 -15.03
CA ASP A 547 30.96 -34.83 -14.72
C ASP A 547 30.70 -34.42 -13.27
N ILE A 548 31.73 -33.93 -12.57
CA ILE A 548 31.58 -33.25 -11.29
C ILE A 548 32.60 -32.12 -11.15
N ASN A 549 32.11 -30.93 -10.83
CA ASN A 549 32.91 -29.73 -10.70
C ASN A 549 32.42 -28.84 -9.54
N TYR A 550 33.23 -27.86 -9.14
CA TYR A 550 32.82 -26.76 -8.28
C TYR A 550 32.74 -25.47 -9.08
N ASP A 551 31.55 -24.90 -9.19
CA ASP A 551 31.35 -23.60 -9.82
C ASP A 551 31.62 -22.49 -8.80
N ASN A 552 32.78 -21.84 -8.91
CA ASN A 552 33.18 -20.75 -8.01
C ASN A 552 32.29 -19.50 -8.12
N SER A 553 31.57 -19.31 -9.23
CA SER A 553 30.68 -18.16 -9.41
C SER A 553 29.35 -18.35 -8.68
N LEU A 554 28.89 -19.60 -8.59
CA LEU A 554 27.66 -19.98 -7.91
C LEU A 554 27.90 -20.47 -6.49
N ASP A 555 29.14 -20.84 -6.16
CA ASP A 555 29.56 -21.48 -4.91
C ASP A 555 28.85 -22.83 -4.68
N LEU A 556 28.73 -23.63 -5.74
CA LEU A 556 28.00 -24.91 -5.74
C LEU A 556 28.79 -26.03 -6.44
N VAL A 557 28.49 -27.27 -6.02
CA VAL A 557 28.85 -28.45 -6.81
C VAL A 557 27.91 -28.55 -8.02
N THR A 558 28.49 -28.75 -9.20
CA THR A 558 27.78 -29.07 -10.43
C THR A 558 28.12 -30.48 -10.86
N MET A 559 27.14 -31.25 -11.31
CA MET A 559 27.35 -32.62 -11.77
C MET A 559 26.41 -32.98 -12.92
N ASP A 560 26.95 -33.69 -13.91
CA ASP A 560 26.15 -34.34 -14.95
C ASP A 560 26.13 -35.84 -14.68
N VAL A 561 24.94 -36.43 -14.76
CA VAL A 561 24.70 -37.82 -14.36
C VAL A 561 23.77 -38.52 -15.32
N THR A 562 24.00 -39.82 -15.53
CA THR A 562 23.16 -40.70 -16.32
C THR A 562 22.53 -41.76 -15.40
N GLU A 563 21.25 -42.07 -15.59
CA GLU A 563 20.61 -43.10 -14.76
C GLU A 563 21.32 -44.43 -15.01
N SER A 564 21.78 -45.07 -13.93
CA SER A 564 22.62 -46.25 -14.08
C SER A 564 21.78 -47.43 -14.56
N THR A 565 22.26 -48.12 -15.60
CA THR A 565 21.62 -49.35 -16.13
C THR A 565 22.01 -50.60 -15.34
N GLY A 566 22.70 -50.45 -14.20
CA GLY A 566 23.09 -51.56 -13.33
C GLY A 566 24.41 -52.24 -13.69
N SER A 567 25.25 -51.61 -14.53
CA SER A 567 26.59 -52.12 -14.88
C SER A 567 27.73 -51.31 -14.25
N TRP A 568 27.50 -50.76 -13.05
CA TRP A 568 28.57 -50.19 -12.25
C TRP A 568 29.31 -51.32 -11.52
N THR A 569 30.47 -51.71 -12.05
CA THR A 569 31.28 -52.88 -11.64
C THR A 569 32.04 -52.70 -10.31
N GLY A 570 31.47 -51.97 -9.37
CA GLY A 570 32.00 -51.89 -8.00
C GLY A 570 30.95 -51.60 -6.92
N TYR A 571 29.67 -51.70 -7.28
CA TYR A 571 28.56 -51.86 -6.36
C TYR A 571 27.84 -53.14 -6.78
N LEU A 572 27.68 -54.10 -5.88
CA LEU A 572 26.93 -55.34 -6.18
C LEU A 572 25.48 -54.97 -6.54
N PRO A 573 24.97 -55.31 -7.73
CA PRO A 573 23.63 -54.93 -8.14
C PRO A 573 22.57 -55.75 -7.38
N GLY A 574 21.86 -55.06 -6.49
CA GLY A 574 20.58 -55.47 -5.90
C GLY A 574 20.71 -56.27 -4.61
N GLN A 575 20.19 -55.70 -3.52
CA GLN A 575 20.00 -56.39 -2.24
C GLN A 575 19.46 -57.82 -2.47
N PRO A 576 19.84 -58.81 -1.65
CA PRO A 576 19.28 -60.15 -1.77
C PRO A 576 17.75 -60.10 -1.84
N GLN A 577 17.19 -60.66 -2.91
CA GLN A 577 15.74 -60.80 -3.10
C GLN A 577 15.23 -62.15 -2.60
N LYS A 578 16.16 -63.09 -2.38
CA LYS A 578 15.89 -64.41 -1.85
C LYS A 578 16.89 -64.75 -0.76
N TYR A 579 16.40 -65.38 0.30
CA TYR A 579 17.20 -65.84 1.43
C TYR A 579 17.05 -67.35 1.57
N LEU A 580 18.16 -68.06 1.72
CA LEU A 580 18.18 -69.50 1.98
C LEU A 580 18.95 -69.73 3.28
N PHE A 581 18.28 -70.29 4.28
CA PHE A 581 18.88 -70.60 5.57
C PHE A 581 19.16 -72.09 5.66
N TYR A 582 20.41 -72.46 5.91
CA TYR A 582 20.87 -73.84 5.96
C TYR A 582 21.17 -74.26 7.40
N VAL A 583 20.76 -75.47 7.77
CA VAL A 583 21.20 -76.16 9.00
C VAL A 583 21.67 -77.55 8.59
N ASP A 584 22.85 -77.97 9.04
CA ASP A 584 23.47 -79.26 8.66
C ASP A 584 23.50 -79.48 7.12
N ASN A 585 23.86 -78.43 6.37
CA ASN A 585 23.92 -78.38 4.90
C ASN A 585 22.60 -78.69 4.17
N SER A 586 21.47 -78.66 4.87
CA SER A 586 20.12 -78.78 4.30
C SER A 586 19.38 -77.45 4.45
N ILE A 587 18.55 -77.08 3.46
CA ILE A 587 17.73 -75.87 3.55
C ILE A 587 16.72 -76.06 4.69
N TYR A 588 16.88 -75.27 5.75
CA TYR A 588 15.99 -75.23 6.90
C TYR A 588 14.82 -74.26 6.64
N GLN A 589 15.09 -73.14 5.97
CA GLN A 589 14.08 -72.15 5.60
C GLN A 589 14.40 -71.51 4.23
N ASP A 590 13.38 -71.42 3.37
CA ASP A 590 13.41 -70.66 2.13
C ASP A 590 12.60 -69.35 2.32
N GLY A 591 13.25 -68.21 2.12
CA GLY A 591 12.69 -66.87 2.32
C GLY A 591 12.83 -66.34 3.74
N ALA A 592 12.75 -65.02 3.90
CA ALA A 592 12.91 -64.32 5.17
C ALA A 592 11.63 -63.58 5.64
N THR A 593 10.46 -64.13 5.30
CA THR A 593 9.17 -63.50 5.61
C THR A 593 8.61 -63.97 6.97
N GLY A 594 7.93 -63.06 7.69
CA GLY A 594 7.07 -63.31 8.85
C GLY A 594 7.76 -63.80 10.12
N ASP A 595 8.43 -64.94 10.04
CA ASP A 595 8.96 -65.70 11.18
C ASP A 595 10.49 -65.72 11.24
N VAL A 596 11.16 -65.01 10.34
CA VAL A 596 12.62 -64.92 10.26
C VAL A 596 13.09 -63.51 10.62
N THR A 597 13.88 -63.41 11.69
CA THR A 597 14.42 -62.13 12.16
C THR A 597 15.89 -62.23 12.55
N ILE A 598 16.62 -61.12 12.47
CA ILE A 598 18.04 -61.01 12.87
C ILE A 598 18.17 -60.04 14.06
N TYR A 599 19.08 -60.30 14.98
CA TYR A 599 19.29 -59.43 16.15
C TYR A 599 20.20 -58.25 15.81
N ALA A 600 19.67 -57.03 15.90
CA ALA A 600 20.41 -55.78 15.64
C ALA A 600 19.81 -54.58 16.39
N GLY A 601 20.68 -53.67 16.84
CA GLY A 601 20.27 -52.48 17.60
C GLY A 601 19.49 -52.83 18.87
N GLY A 602 19.89 -53.89 19.58
CA GLY A 602 19.28 -54.34 20.83
C GLY A 602 17.90 -55.01 20.69
N GLY A 603 17.51 -55.46 19.49
CA GLY A 603 16.25 -56.16 19.28
C GLY A 603 16.19 -56.97 17.99
N TRP A 604 15.12 -57.75 17.81
CA TRP A 604 14.89 -58.56 16.61
C TRP A 604 14.33 -57.71 15.46
N ARG A 605 14.90 -57.86 14.27
CA ARG A 605 14.60 -57.08 13.06
C ARG A 605 14.24 -57.99 11.90
N THR A 606 13.30 -57.56 11.06
CA THR A 606 12.98 -58.29 9.83
C THR A 606 14.09 -58.07 8.80
N PHE A 607 14.28 -59.02 7.88
CA PHE A 607 15.28 -58.88 6.83
C PHE A 607 14.98 -57.73 5.85
N ASP A 608 13.71 -57.33 5.72
CA ASP A 608 13.31 -56.14 4.94
C ASP A 608 13.74 -54.81 5.60
N SER A 609 14.08 -54.83 6.89
CA SER A 609 14.49 -53.64 7.64
C SER A 609 16.00 -53.42 7.69
N ILE A 610 16.77 -54.33 7.09
CA ILE A 610 18.23 -54.26 7.02
C ILE A 610 18.69 -54.20 5.56
N THR A 611 19.95 -53.82 5.35
CA THR A 611 20.60 -53.94 4.04
C THR A 611 21.93 -54.65 4.17
N PHE A 612 22.28 -55.52 3.23
CA PHE A 612 23.59 -56.15 3.17
C PHE A 612 24.57 -55.23 2.46
N SER A 613 25.71 -54.96 3.11
CA SER A 613 26.81 -54.22 2.51
C SER A 613 27.80 -55.15 1.79
N ASP A 614 27.90 -56.40 2.23
CA ASP A 614 28.60 -57.49 1.58
C ASP A 614 28.10 -58.84 2.12
N GLN A 615 28.76 -59.95 1.77
CA GLN A 615 28.37 -61.29 2.22
C GLN A 615 28.55 -61.51 3.73
N SER A 616 29.32 -60.68 4.42
CA SER A 616 29.72 -60.82 5.83
C SER A 616 29.21 -59.69 6.72
N HIS A 617 28.56 -58.65 6.16
CA HIS A 617 28.09 -57.50 6.91
C HIS A 617 26.70 -57.03 6.47
N PHE A 618 25.93 -56.54 7.43
CA PHE A 618 24.63 -55.90 7.19
C PHE A 618 24.52 -54.59 7.98
N VAL A 619 23.62 -53.72 7.54
CA VAL A 619 23.41 -52.38 8.09
C VAL A 619 21.99 -52.28 8.62
N TYR A 620 21.87 -51.76 9.83
CA TYR A 620 20.60 -51.39 10.46
C TYR A 620 20.79 -50.05 11.16
N ASP A 621 19.89 -49.09 10.90
CA ASP A 621 19.91 -47.75 11.50
C ASP A 621 21.30 -47.06 11.41
N ASN A 622 21.84 -47.02 10.18
CA ASN A 622 23.16 -46.46 9.84
C ASN A 622 24.36 -47.08 10.59
N THR A 623 24.17 -48.21 11.26
CA THR A 623 25.23 -48.95 11.96
C THR A 623 25.51 -50.26 11.22
N THR A 624 26.78 -50.56 10.96
CA THR A 624 27.22 -51.82 10.33
C THR A 624 27.45 -52.89 11.38
N TYR A 625 26.91 -54.08 11.13
CA TYR A 625 26.99 -55.27 11.98
C TYR A 625 27.68 -56.40 11.21
N ASN A 626 28.40 -57.25 11.94
CA ASN A 626 28.92 -58.51 11.39
C ASN A 626 27.78 -59.51 11.26
N LEU A 627 27.69 -60.16 10.09
CA LEU A 627 26.73 -61.24 9.86
C LEU A 627 27.22 -62.54 10.49
N LEU A 628 28.51 -62.85 10.39
CA LEU A 628 29.10 -64.01 11.08
C LEU A 628 29.02 -63.80 12.59
N GLY A 629 28.46 -64.79 13.29
CA GLY A 629 28.18 -64.72 14.72
C GLY A 629 26.89 -63.95 15.08
N ALA A 630 26.17 -63.39 14.11
CA ALA A 630 24.86 -62.79 14.37
C ALA A 630 23.83 -63.86 14.78
N GLU A 631 22.87 -63.46 15.60
CA GLU A 631 21.75 -64.32 15.98
C GLU A 631 20.58 -64.13 15.01
N ILE A 632 20.04 -65.25 14.51
CA ILE A 632 18.85 -65.29 13.66
C ILE A 632 17.80 -66.16 14.34
N LYS A 633 16.58 -65.66 14.44
CA LYS A 633 15.42 -66.38 14.98
C LYS A 633 14.51 -66.80 13.83
N ILE A 634 14.21 -68.10 13.74
CA ILE A 634 13.27 -68.69 12.79
C ILE A 634 12.17 -69.40 13.60
N GLY A 635 10.94 -68.87 13.56
CA GLY A 635 9.86 -69.28 14.47
C GLY A 635 10.28 -69.03 15.93
N ASP A 636 10.26 -70.06 16.77
CA ASP A 636 10.69 -69.96 18.18
C ASP A 636 12.15 -70.36 18.44
N THR A 637 12.90 -70.76 17.39
CA THR A 637 14.28 -71.25 17.54
C THR A 637 15.27 -70.16 17.17
N VAL A 638 16.32 -69.99 18.00
CA VAL A 638 17.43 -69.08 17.74
C VAL A 638 18.64 -69.87 17.23
N PHE A 639 19.32 -69.30 16.25
CA PHE A 639 20.51 -69.83 15.61
C PHE A 639 21.60 -68.78 15.58
N THR A 640 22.84 -69.22 15.53
CA THR A 640 24.01 -68.38 15.24
C THR A 640 24.45 -68.61 13.79
N VAL A 641 24.76 -67.52 13.09
CA VAL A 641 25.33 -67.60 11.74
C VAL A 641 26.78 -68.05 11.82
N VAL A 642 27.10 -69.16 11.15
CA VAL A 642 28.45 -69.73 11.11
C VAL A 642 29.15 -69.52 9.77
N ASP A 643 28.39 -69.35 8.70
CA ASP A 643 28.92 -69.03 7.37
C ASP A 643 27.85 -68.30 6.54
N SER A 644 28.27 -67.60 5.48
CA SER A 644 27.36 -66.91 4.57
C SER A 644 27.98 -66.73 3.19
N ALA A 645 27.13 -66.81 2.16
CA ALA A 645 27.52 -66.61 0.78
C ALA A 645 26.45 -65.81 0.03
N TRP A 646 26.86 -64.79 -0.72
CA TRP A 646 25.94 -63.99 -1.53
C TRP A 646 26.16 -64.24 -3.02
N ARG A 647 25.19 -64.90 -3.66
CA ARG A 647 25.17 -65.13 -5.11
C ARG A 647 24.57 -63.94 -5.84
N VAL A 648 25.43 -62.95 -6.07
CA VAL A 648 25.09 -61.66 -6.70
C VAL A 648 24.29 -61.81 -8.00
N SER A 649 24.70 -62.70 -8.91
CA SER A 649 24.03 -62.91 -10.22
C SER A 649 22.59 -63.40 -10.13
N SER A 650 22.22 -63.99 -8.99
CA SER A 650 20.88 -64.54 -8.72
C SER A 650 20.16 -63.84 -7.57
N GLN A 651 20.79 -62.84 -6.96
CA GLN A 651 20.29 -62.11 -5.78
C GLN A 651 19.86 -63.03 -4.63
N VAL A 652 20.56 -64.17 -4.45
CA VAL A 652 20.31 -65.12 -3.37
C VAL A 652 21.36 -64.96 -2.29
N MET A 653 20.93 -64.71 -1.04
CA MET A 653 21.77 -64.79 0.15
C MET A 653 21.60 -66.16 0.80
N GLU A 654 22.69 -66.91 0.90
CA GLU A 654 22.78 -68.17 1.62
C GLU A 654 23.37 -67.90 3.01
N VAL A 655 22.67 -68.34 4.05
CA VAL A 655 23.08 -68.15 5.44
C VAL A 655 23.13 -69.52 6.11
N TYR A 656 24.29 -69.90 6.62
CA TYR A 656 24.51 -71.18 7.26
C TYR A 656 24.43 -70.99 8.77
N LEU A 657 23.57 -71.79 9.40
CA LEU A 657 23.14 -71.63 10.77
C LEU A 657 23.55 -72.85 11.59
N GLN A 658 23.97 -72.58 12.82
CA GLN A 658 24.10 -73.56 13.88
C GLN A 658 23.13 -73.21 15.00
N LYS A 659 22.45 -74.21 15.56
CA LYS A 659 21.53 -73.98 16.68
C LYS A 659 22.32 -73.39 17.85
N ALA A 660 21.87 -72.23 18.33
CA ALA A 660 22.54 -71.46 19.38
C ALA A 660 22.45 -72.17 20.75
#